data_AF-A0A925DWP2-F1
#
_entry.id   AF-A0A925DWP2-F1
#
_cell.length_a   1.000
_cell.length_b   1.000
_cell.length_c   1.000
_cell.angle_alpha   90.00
_cell.angle_beta   90.00
_cell.angle_gamma   90.00
#
_symmetry.space_group_name_H-M   'P 1'
#
loop_
_entity.id
_entity.type
_entity.pdbx_description
1 polymer ?
#
loop_
_entity_poly.entity_id
_entity_poly.type
_entity_poly.pdbx_seq_one_letter_code
_entity_poly.pdbx_strand_id
1 'polypeptide(L)'
;GEKYPLVIQKNDERNFDTSCTCSEAMHPLCEHKTLLFLQLLNAFGPHYYDTIRNMDKEKNKLLQIYGYSLQDDLDGKFEFIYKEGKPFLKLLDTSIKRVAAPVPVSSYTQQTMTIAEEPATEVLTADGKIIRLGLVFNFNAKTYPGFTIDTLQGEADDEARKFVNKTEKLDLTKFVNTAVFNEADKQLFQQARKLQESEVNKYLNRNSPFSGIWENIIQTEGDDLPEETKALITEYLHPKLKKVFEEQATNPYSFILPLGKTFRTPNLVSAELSDDFISPVFKVIANNNHFEIVCMVKLQGDLIPFTQNECNSSLLFQYEGTIYLWKKPEDVLQAEKFIKEGNIQLSKSNWSEKLQKVILPLTKEYQVEFDKSLITEIKDTTPDVKLMLQEKGDYLLFQPIFNYGGYETRLTDKATISIPDGDKILVIHRNTEAEQAFVTKLDTLHTMFVTQSDSGSLALRGADVLRNNWFFLFVDAMKEMKIPVFGFEALKNFRFNTARPTTHIHVSSGLDWFDAKVEIEFGKERVGIADIKKALAGKQSFVQLGDGTLGILPDEWLKKYALLFKVGDGRSDKLRLSKYHMSVIDELYENRDETEMSFALDEKYERLKEFKNIPEVPAPAEVAHILRPYQLSGFQWLNYLNDVGWGGILADDMGL
;
A
#
# COMPACT_ATOMS: atom_id res chain seq x y z
N GLY A 1 10.45 29.57 -60.95
CA GLY A 1 10.28 28.21 -60.42
C GLY A 1 8.90 28.11 -59.82
N GLU A 2 8.22 27.00 -60.04
CA GLU A 2 6.95 26.70 -59.40
C GLU A 2 7.16 26.45 -57.90
N LYS A 3 6.18 26.84 -57.07
CA LYS A 3 6.22 26.63 -55.62
C LYS A 3 5.35 25.43 -55.26
N TYR A 4 5.94 24.47 -54.55
CA TYR A 4 5.26 23.25 -54.10
C TYR A 4 5.11 23.27 -52.58
N PRO A 5 3.89 23.33 -52.03
CA PRO A 5 3.67 23.14 -50.59
C PRO A 5 3.94 21.67 -50.21
N LEU A 6 4.78 21.47 -49.21
CA LEU A 6 5.16 20.17 -48.66
C LEU A 6 4.82 20.11 -47.17
N VAL A 7 4.25 19.00 -46.72
CA VAL A 7 4.04 18.72 -45.29
C VAL A 7 4.79 17.45 -44.95
N ILE A 8 5.53 17.45 -43.84
CA ILE A 8 6.14 16.28 -43.22
C ILE A 8 5.75 16.28 -41.74
N GLN A 9 5.13 15.20 -41.29
CA GLN A 9 4.70 15.04 -39.90
C GLN A 9 5.07 13.64 -39.41
N LYS A 10 5.81 13.54 -38.30
CA LYS A 10 6.18 12.25 -37.71
C LYS A 10 5.10 11.83 -36.72
N ASN A 11 4.36 10.77 -37.03
CA ASN A 11 3.23 10.31 -36.20
C ASN A 11 3.64 9.33 -35.10
N ASP A 12 4.59 8.44 -35.39
CA ASP A 12 5.13 7.43 -34.46
C ASP A 12 6.65 7.31 -34.64
N GLU A 13 7.34 6.53 -33.81
CA GLU A 13 8.82 6.42 -33.81
C GLU A 13 9.42 6.10 -35.19
N ARG A 14 8.67 5.45 -36.09
CA ARG A 14 9.14 4.99 -37.41
C ARG A 14 8.36 5.51 -38.62
N ASN A 15 7.27 6.26 -38.46
CA ASN A 15 6.36 6.61 -39.56
C ASN A 15 6.23 8.13 -39.77
N PHE A 16 6.24 8.56 -41.04
CA PHE A 16 6.03 9.95 -41.46
C PHE A 16 4.82 10.06 -42.40
N ASP A 17 3.90 10.95 -42.07
CA ASP A 17 2.88 11.42 -42.99
C ASP A 17 3.46 12.55 -43.84
N THR A 18 3.33 12.41 -45.16
CA THR A 18 3.86 13.41 -46.10
C THR A 18 2.87 13.77 -47.18
N SER A 19 2.72 15.07 -47.48
CA SER A 19 1.88 15.55 -48.58
C SER A 19 2.68 16.43 -49.54
N CYS A 20 2.37 16.35 -50.83
CA CYS A 20 2.94 17.16 -51.91
C CYS A 20 1.89 17.31 -53.01
N THR A 21 1.86 18.45 -53.69
CA THR A 21 0.91 18.73 -54.78
C THR A 21 1.44 18.38 -56.18
N CYS A 22 2.50 17.58 -56.29
CA CYS A 22 3.05 17.19 -57.59
C CYS A 22 2.30 15.96 -58.15
N SER A 23 2.27 15.81 -59.47
CA SER A 23 1.60 14.71 -60.17
C SER A 23 2.37 13.38 -60.22
N GLU A 24 3.43 13.24 -59.42
CA GLU A 24 4.27 12.04 -59.38
C GLU A 24 3.58 10.91 -58.61
N ALA A 25 3.38 9.77 -59.26
CA ALA A 25 2.68 8.61 -58.71
C ALA A 25 3.49 7.31 -58.81
N MET A 26 4.68 7.33 -59.42
CA MET A 26 5.47 6.14 -59.66
C MET A 26 6.22 5.66 -58.39
N HIS A 27 6.49 6.56 -57.45
CA HIS A 27 7.19 6.26 -56.20
C HIS A 27 6.46 6.85 -54.97
N PRO A 28 6.54 6.20 -53.78
CA PRO A 28 5.90 6.69 -52.56
C PRO A 28 6.36 8.09 -52.12
N LEU A 29 7.61 8.46 -52.43
CA LEU A 29 8.17 9.79 -52.21
C LEU A 29 8.50 10.42 -53.57
N CYS A 30 7.91 11.57 -53.86
CA CYS A 30 8.28 12.37 -55.03
C CYS A 30 9.64 13.05 -54.81
N GLU A 31 10.22 13.59 -55.89
CA GLU A 31 11.49 14.30 -55.86
C GLU A 31 11.48 15.44 -54.82
N HIS A 32 10.40 16.21 -54.75
CA HIS A 32 10.26 17.31 -53.80
C HIS A 32 10.27 16.87 -52.33
N LYS A 33 9.56 15.77 -51.99
CA LYS A 33 9.56 15.20 -50.63
C LYS A 33 10.94 14.68 -50.25
N THR A 34 11.59 14.00 -51.18
CA THR A 34 12.94 13.43 -50.99
C THR A 34 13.97 14.54 -50.76
N LEU A 35 13.90 15.62 -51.55
CA LEU A 35 14.75 16.79 -51.39
C LEU A 35 14.58 17.42 -49.98
N LEU A 36 13.34 17.55 -49.50
CA LEU A 36 13.07 18.11 -48.18
C LEU A 36 13.60 17.22 -47.05
N PHE A 37 13.45 15.90 -47.14
CA PHE A 37 14.10 14.98 -46.18
C PHE A 37 15.61 15.16 -46.20
N LEU A 38 16.25 15.09 -47.36
CA LEU A 38 17.71 15.23 -47.45
C LEU A 38 18.20 16.60 -46.95
N GLN A 39 17.47 17.68 -47.23
CA GLN A 39 17.82 19.01 -46.72
C GLN A 39 17.73 19.09 -45.20
N LEU A 40 16.65 18.58 -44.59
CA LEU A 40 16.49 18.58 -43.13
C LEU A 40 17.54 17.68 -42.45
N LEU A 41 17.83 16.52 -43.04
CA LEU A 41 18.86 15.60 -42.55
C LEU A 41 20.25 16.25 -42.61
N ASN A 42 20.59 16.92 -43.72
CA ASN A 42 21.90 17.56 -43.88
C ASN A 42 22.04 18.83 -43.02
N ALA A 43 20.97 19.60 -42.83
CA ALA A 43 21.02 20.85 -42.08
C ALA A 43 21.01 20.62 -40.55
N PHE A 44 20.25 19.64 -40.06
CA PHE A 44 19.99 19.48 -38.63
C PHE A 44 20.30 18.07 -38.07
N GLY A 45 20.72 17.13 -38.92
CA GLY A 45 21.08 15.77 -38.53
C GLY A 45 19.87 14.84 -38.33
N PRO A 46 20.11 13.53 -38.12
CA PRO A 46 19.05 12.51 -38.05
C PRO A 46 18.11 12.68 -36.84
N HIS A 47 18.57 13.30 -35.76
CA HIS A 47 17.76 13.53 -34.55
C HIS A 47 16.72 14.64 -34.71
N TYR A 48 16.84 15.49 -35.73
CA TYR A 48 15.88 16.57 -35.97
C TYR A 48 14.45 16.03 -36.16
N TYR A 49 14.30 14.85 -36.77
CA TYR A 49 12.98 14.26 -36.99
C TYR A 49 12.25 13.87 -35.71
N ASP A 50 12.97 13.64 -34.62
CA ASP A 50 12.37 13.38 -33.31
C ASP A 50 11.82 14.67 -32.69
N THR A 51 12.36 15.83 -33.07
CA THR A 51 11.92 17.15 -32.56
C THR A 51 10.61 17.63 -33.21
N ILE A 52 10.26 17.12 -34.39
CA ILE A 52 9.01 17.43 -35.11
C ILE A 52 7.94 16.34 -34.91
N ARG A 53 8.11 15.49 -33.89
CA ARG A 53 7.14 14.43 -33.54
C ARG A 53 5.81 15.06 -33.13
N ASN A 54 4.73 14.57 -33.72
CA ASN A 54 3.38 14.91 -33.29
C ASN A 54 3.12 14.24 -31.92
N MET A 55 2.92 15.06 -30.88
CA MET A 55 2.62 14.59 -29.53
C MET A 55 1.16 14.84 -29.13
N ASP A 56 0.28 15.12 -30.09
CA ASP A 56 -1.10 15.53 -29.83
C ASP A 56 -1.91 14.46 -29.09
N LYS A 57 -1.66 13.17 -29.37
CA LYS A 57 -2.27 12.06 -28.62
C LYS A 57 -1.86 12.06 -27.15
N GLU A 58 -0.58 12.28 -26.86
CA GLU A 58 -0.03 12.27 -25.50
C GLU A 58 -0.47 13.53 -24.74
N LYS A 59 -0.45 14.69 -25.40
CA LYS A 59 -0.97 15.95 -24.87
C LYS A 59 -2.47 15.89 -24.57
N ASN A 60 -3.28 15.33 -25.47
CA ASN A 60 -4.72 15.14 -25.25
C ASN A 60 -4.99 14.20 -24.07
N LYS A 61 -4.23 13.11 -23.91
CA LYS A 61 -4.36 12.23 -22.73
C LYS A 61 -4.10 12.98 -21.42
N LEU A 62 -3.12 13.88 -21.39
CA LEU A 62 -2.83 14.69 -20.21
C LEU A 62 -3.93 15.71 -19.90
N LEU A 63 -4.48 16.35 -20.93
CA LEU A 63 -5.59 17.31 -20.81
C LEU A 63 -6.91 16.61 -20.43
N GLN A 64 -7.14 15.39 -20.89
CA GLN A 64 -8.36 14.61 -20.63
C GLN A 64 -8.57 14.32 -19.13
N ILE A 65 -7.49 14.21 -18.34
CA ILE A 65 -7.55 14.06 -16.88
C ILE A 65 -8.27 15.27 -16.23
N TYR A 66 -8.26 16.41 -16.91
CA TYR A 66 -8.93 17.64 -16.49
C TYR A 66 -10.17 17.97 -17.33
N GLY A 67 -10.57 17.09 -18.25
CA GLY A 67 -11.72 17.26 -19.13
C GLY A 67 -11.50 18.17 -20.33
N TYR A 68 -10.24 18.44 -20.70
CA TYR A 68 -9.87 19.32 -21.83
C TYR A 68 -9.24 18.53 -22.99
N SER A 69 -9.18 19.17 -24.16
CA SER A 69 -8.54 18.71 -25.38
C SER A 69 -7.71 19.83 -26.02
N LEU A 70 -6.87 19.49 -26.99
CA LEU A 70 -6.09 20.46 -27.77
C LEU A 70 -6.96 21.34 -28.68
N GLN A 71 -8.25 21.02 -28.85
CA GLN A 71 -9.21 21.85 -29.56
C GLN A 71 -9.84 22.94 -28.68
N ASP A 72 -9.64 22.88 -27.36
CA ASP A 72 -10.17 23.85 -26.40
C ASP A 72 -9.24 25.06 -26.21
N ASP A 73 -9.77 26.13 -25.62
CA ASP A 73 -8.98 27.29 -25.20
C ASP A 73 -8.20 26.99 -23.91
N LEU A 74 -6.89 26.79 -24.07
CA LEU A 74 -5.95 26.40 -23.02
C LEU A 74 -5.18 27.60 -22.41
N ASP A 75 -5.35 28.80 -22.96
CA ASP A 75 -4.55 29.97 -22.55
C ASP A 75 -4.81 30.34 -21.09
N GLY A 76 -3.74 30.58 -20.34
CA GLY A 76 -3.77 30.83 -18.89
C GLY A 76 -4.20 29.65 -17.99
N LYS A 77 -4.62 28.51 -18.55
CA LYS A 77 -5.11 27.33 -17.79
C LYS A 77 -4.05 26.24 -17.64
N PHE A 78 -3.33 25.94 -18.72
CA PHE A 78 -2.33 24.87 -18.76
C PHE A 78 -1.08 25.29 -19.55
N GLU A 79 0.06 24.77 -19.15
CA GLU A 79 1.34 24.94 -19.85
C GLU A 79 1.98 23.57 -20.10
N PHE A 80 2.44 23.32 -21.33
CA PHE A 80 3.19 22.10 -21.63
C PHE A 80 4.69 22.32 -21.44
N ILE A 81 5.29 21.53 -20.55
CA ILE A 81 6.74 21.51 -20.32
C ILE A 81 7.29 20.19 -20.81
N TYR A 82 8.49 20.20 -21.41
CA TYR A 82 9.13 19.00 -21.91
C TYR A 82 10.27 18.58 -21.01
N LYS A 83 10.27 17.32 -20.56
CA LYS A 83 11.40 16.68 -19.87
C LYS A 83 11.72 15.37 -20.60
N GLU A 84 13.00 15.20 -20.98
CA GLU A 84 13.49 14.01 -21.70
C GLU A 84 12.63 13.67 -22.95
N GLY A 85 12.17 14.70 -23.68
CA GLY A 85 11.35 14.53 -24.89
C GLY A 85 9.89 14.13 -24.67
N LYS A 86 9.41 14.05 -23.42
CA LYS A 86 7.99 13.78 -23.09
C LYS A 86 7.29 15.04 -22.56
N PRO A 87 6.04 15.32 -23.00
CA PRO A 87 5.28 16.47 -22.54
C PRO A 87 4.73 16.17 -21.14
N PHE A 88 4.84 17.15 -20.27
CA PHE A 88 4.22 17.22 -18.96
C PHE A 88 3.28 18.41 -18.94
N LEU A 89 2.09 18.21 -18.38
CA LEU A 89 1.09 19.25 -18.26
C LEU A 89 1.25 19.93 -16.89
N LYS A 90 1.62 21.20 -16.89
CA LYS A 90 1.66 22.05 -15.71
C LYS A 90 0.37 22.86 -15.62
N LEU A 91 -0.26 22.85 -14.46
CA LEU A 91 -1.49 23.59 -14.20
C LEU A 91 -1.15 25.03 -13.82
N LEU A 92 -1.70 26.01 -14.55
CA LEU A 92 -1.54 27.43 -14.24
C LEU A 92 -2.71 27.96 -13.41
N ASP A 93 -3.92 27.48 -13.68
CA ASP A 93 -5.12 27.82 -12.91
C ASP A 93 -5.39 26.78 -11.81
N THR A 94 -5.18 27.19 -10.56
CA THR A 94 -5.38 26.33 -9.37
C THR A 94 -6.84 25.97 -9.08
N SER A 95 -7.81 26.59 -9.77
CA SER A 95 -9.24 26.28 -9.61
C SER A 95 -9.68 25.02 -10.39
N ILE A 96 -8.91 24.60 -11.39
CA ILE A 96 -9.22 23.44 -12.24
C ILE A 96 -8.90 22.15 -11.48
N LYS A 97 -9.92 21.34 -11.23
CA LYS A 97 -9.79 20.04 -10.55
C LYS A 97 -9.74 18.90 -11.55
N ARG A 98 -9.04 17.82 -11.20
CA ARG A 98 -9.04 16.58 -11.98
C ARG A 98 -10.45 16.03 -12.04
N VAL A 99 -10.86 15.59 -13.22
CA VAL A 99 -12.12 14.86 -13.41
C VAL A 99 -11.90 13.47 -12.81
N ALA A 100 -12.57 13.18 -11.70
CA ALA A 100 -12.62 11.82 -11.18
C ALA A 100 -13.28 10.94 -12.25
N ALA A 101 -12.54 9.97 -12.77
CA ALA A 101 -13.16 8.94 -13.58
C ALA A 101 -14.24 8.26 -12.71
N PRO A 102 -15.50 8.16 -13.18
CA PRO A 102 -16.48 7.38 -12.45
C PRO A 102 -15.99 5.94 -12.39
N VAL A 103 -15.69 5.49 -11.18
CA VAL A 103 -15.57 4.07 -10.87
C VAL A 103 -16.95 3.48 -11.14
N PRO A 104 -17.12 2.55 -12.09
CA PRO A 104 -18.39 1.86 -12.20
C PRO A 104 -18.63 1.13 -10.88
N VAL A 105 -19.68 1.52 -10.16
CA VAL A 105 -20.22 0.77 -9.03
C VAL A 105 -20.93 -0.43 -9.63
N SER A 106 -20.18 -1.50 -9.91
CA SER A 106 -20.74 -2.82 -10.14
C SER A 106 -20.89 -3.51 -8.80
N SER A 107 -22.12 -3.56 -8.31
CA SER A 107 -22.54 -4.55 -7.33
C SER A 107 -22.45 -5.93 -7.98
N TYR A 108 -21.33 -6.63 -7.80
CA TYR A 108 -21.23 -8.03 -8.17
C TYR A 108 -21.89 -8.87 -7.09
N THR A 109 -23.16 -9.20 -7.30
CA THR A 109 -23.62 -10.55 -6.97
C THR A 109 -22.83 -11.48 -7.88
N GLN A 110 -22.04 -12.39 -7.32
CA GLN A 110 -21.39 -13.45 -8.10
C GLN A 110 -22.46 -14.32 -8.75
N GLN A 111 -22.85 -13.95 -9.95
CA GLN A 111 -23.33 -14.89 -10.95
C GLN A 111 -22.16 -15.12 -11.88
N THR A 112 -21.67 -16.35 -11.89
CA THR A 112 -20.72 -16.89 -12.86
C THR A 112 -21.31 -16.73 -14.26
N MET A 113 -21.08 -15.58 -14.89
CA MET A 113 -21.24 -15.44 -16.33
C MET A 113 -19.99 -16.04 -16.95
N THR A 114 -20.10 -17.26 -17.47
CA THR A 114 -19.19 -17.77 -18.50
C THR A 114 -19.21 -16.77 -19.66
N ILE A 115 -18.15 -15.96 -19.76
CA ILE A 115 -17.86 -15.25 -21.00
C ILE A 115 -17.56 -16.37 -22.01
N ALA A 116 -18.45 -16.57 -22.98
CA ALA A 116 -18.12 -17.37 -24.14
C ALA A 116 -16.99 -16.61 -24.87
N GLU A 117 -15.81 -17.21 -24.95
CA GLU A 117 -14.76 -16.72 -25.85
C GLU A 117 -15.37 -16.59 -27.25
N GLU A 118 -15.34 -15.39 -27.82
CA GLU A 118 -15.55 -15.24 -29.26
C GLU A 118 -14.47 -16.07 -29.97
N PRO A 119 -14.82 -16.97 -30.90
CA PRO A 119 -13.84 -17.80 -31.57
C PRO A 119 -12.85 -16.90 -32.32
N ALA A 120 -11.56 -17.06 -32.00
CA ALA A 120 -10.48 -16.33 -32.65
C ALA A 120 -10.62 -16.46 -34.18
N THR A 121 -10.69 -15.33 -34.89
CA THR A 121 -10.83 -15.34 -36.35
C THR A 121 -9.56 -15.94 -36.96
N GLU A 122 -9.68 -17.11 -37.58
CA GLU A 122 -8.55 -17.78 -38.21
C GLU A 122 -8.13 -17.07 -39.49
N VAL A 123 -6.81 -16.94 -39.70
CA VAL A 123 -6.25 -16.33 -40.90
C VAL A 123 -5.98 -17.45 -41.91
N LEU A 124 -6.72 -17.44 -43.01
CA LEU A 124 -6.52 -18.39 -44.11
C LEU A 124 -5.40 -17.88 -45.03
N THR A 125 -4.47 -18.77 -45.37
CA THR A 125 -3.48 -18.50 -46.43
C THR A 125 -4.17 -18.43 -47.80
N ALA A 126 -3.44 -17.94 -48.83
CA ALA A 126 -3.95 -17.84 -50.20
C ALA A 126 -4.44 -19.20 -50.77
N ASP A 127 -3.95 -20.31 -50.23
CA ASP A 127 -4.34 -21.68 -50.59
C ASP A 127 -5.43 -22.27 -49.68
N GLY A 128 -6.05 -21.47 -48.80
CA GLY A 128 -7.13 -21.89 -47.90
C GLY A 128 -6.71 -22.69 -46.67
N LYS A 129 -5.41 -22.69 -46.33
CA LYS A 129 -4.86 -23.46 -45.20
C LYS A 129 -4.69 -22.62 -43.94
N ILE A 130 -4.91 -23.22 -42.78
CA ILE A 130 -4.68 -22.63 -41.45
C ILE A 130 -3.26 -22.99 -41.01
N ILE A 131 -2.40 -21.98 -40.88
CA ILE A 131 -1.04 -22.15 -40.36
C ILE A 131 -1.01 -21.71 -38.90
N ARG A 132 -0.45 -22.56 -38.03
CA ARG A 132 -0.28 -22.29 -36.60
C ARG A 132 1.18 -22.28 -36.19
N LEU A 133 1.48 -21.48 -35.18
CA LEU A 133 2.79 -21.40 -34.56
C LEU A 133 2.86 -22.33 -33.33
N GLY A 134 3.92 -23.12 -33.24
CA GLY A 134 4.20 -23.97 -32.09
C GLY A 134 5.52 -23.64 -31.40
N LEU A 135 5.60 -23.96 -30.11
CA LEU A 135 6.81 -23.85 -29.28
C LEU A 135 7.45 -25.21 -29.11
N VAL A 136 8.78 -25.26 -29.19
CA VAL A 136 9.58 -26.45 -28.88
C VAL A 136 10.57 -26.12 -27.78
N PHE A 137 10.42 -26.78 -26.64
CA PHE A 137 11.39 -26.77 -25.56
C PHE A 137 12.47 -27.81 -25.86
N ASN A 138 13.68 -27.33 -26.13
CA ASN A 138 14.83 -28.15 -26.48
C ASN A 138 15.78 -28.25 -25.29
N PHE A 139 15.73 -29.37 -24.57
CA PHE A 139 16.56 -29.65 -23.38
C PHE A 139 17.95 -30.22 -23.71
N ASN A 140 18.40 -30.14 -24.96
CA ASN A 140 19.76 -30.56 -25.36
C ASN A 140 20.82 -29.46 -25.15
N ALA A 141 20.42 -28.27 -24.70
CA ALA A 141 21.34 -27.17 -24.49
C ALA A 141 22.30 -27.51 -23.33
N LYS A 142 23.60 -27.39 -23.59
CA LYS A 142 24.66 -27.65 -22.59
C LYS A 142 24.93 -26.44 -21.69
N THR A 143 24.52 -25.25 -22.12
CA THR A 143 24.69 -23.99 -21.40
C THR A 143 23.46 -23.71 -20.53
N TYR A 144 23.66 -23.00 -19.42
CA TYR A 144 22.56 -22.54 -18.57
C TYR A 144 21.59 -21.65 -19.38
N PRO A 145 20.25 -21.82 -19.27
CA PRO A 145 19.52 -22.57 -18.24
C PRO A 145 19.26 -24.06 -18.55
N GLY A 146 19.96 -24.68 -19.50
CA GLY A 146 19.81 -26.09 -19.86
C GLY A 146 18.71 -26.36 -20.88
N PHE A 147 18.15 -25.31 -21.51
CA PHE A 147 17.21 -25.44 -22.62
C PHE A 147 17.26 -24.23 -23.55
N THR A 148 16.77 -24.43 -24.77
CA THR A 148 16.42 -23.35 -25.72
C THR A 148 14.97 -23.48 -26.15
N ILE A 149 14.34 -22.35 -26.51
CA ILE A 149 12.99 -22.35 -27.07
C ILE A 149 13.09 -22.07 -28.56
N ASP A 150 12.72 -23.07 -29.35
CA ASP A 150 12.60 -22.98 -30.79
C ASP A 150 11.13 -22.78 -31.17
N THR A 151 10.88 -22.13 -32.31
CA THR A 151 9.53 -22.03 -32.88
C THR A 151 9.42 -22.87 -34.14
N LEU A 152 8.25 -23.45 -34.36
CA LEU A 152 7.92 -24.16 -35.59
C LEU A 152 6.60 -23.66 -36.15
N GLN A 153 6.46 -23.75 -37.46
CA GLN A 153 5.20 -23.53 -38.17
C GLN A 153 4.72 -24.83 -38.79
N GLY A 154 3.41 -25.01 -38.82
CA GLY A 154 2.79 -26.15 -39.47
C GLY A 154 1.34 -25.88 -39.82
N GLU A 155 0.81 -26.72 -40.70
CA GLU A 155 -0.61 -26.72 -41.07
C GLU A 155 -1.40 -27.47 -40.01
N ALA A 156 -2.39 -26.78 -39.41
CA ALA A 156 -3.30 -27.34 -38.42
C ALA A 156 -4.33 -28.27 -39.08
N ASP A 157 -4.83 -29.25 -38.32
CA ASP A 157 -5.99 -30.05 -38.69
C ASP A 157 -7.30 -29.23 -38.55
N ASP A 158 -8.40 -29.77 -39.09
CA ASP A 158 -9.71 -29.10 -39.07
C ASP A 158 -10.24 -28.82 -37.65
N GLU A 159 -9.70 -29.50 -36.63
CA GLU A 159 -10.01 -29.28 -35.21
C GLU A 159 -9.00 -28.40 -34.48
N ALA A 160 -7.95 -27.91 -35.15
CA ALA A 160 -6.85 -27.12 -34.60
C ALA A 160 -6.18 -27.73 -33.34
N ARG A 161 -5.98 -29.05 -33.34
CA ARG A 161 -5.37 -29.82 -32.25
C ARG A 161 -4.01 -30.42 -32.60
N LYS A 162 -3.70 -30.64 -33.87
CA LYS A 162 -2.43 -31.27 -34.31
C LYS A 162 -1.92 -30.69 -35.63
N PHE A 163 -0.62 -30.88 -35.88
CA PHE A 163 -0.04 -30.60 -37.19
C PHE A 163 -0.25 -31.78 -38.14
N VAL A 164 -0.82 -31.53 -39.32
CA VAL A 164 -1.13 -32.56 -40.33
C VAL A 164 0.11 -32.94 -41.15
N ASN A 165 0.96 -31.95 -41.43
CA ASN A 165 2.11 -32.08 -42.33
C ASN A 165 3.45 -31.90 -41.60
N LYS A 166 4.56 -32.11 -42.33
CA LYS A 166 5.92 -31.88 -41.83
C LYS A 166 6.07 -30.42 -41.37
N THR A 167 6.46 -30.23 -40.12
CA THR A 167 6.66 -28.90 -39.52
C THR A 167 7.98 -28.27 -39.98
N GLU A 168 7.99 -26.95 -40.13
CA GLU A 168 9.16 -26.17 -40.50
C GLU A 168 9.67 -25.39 -39.28
N LYS A 169 10.95 -25.52 -38.95
CA LYS A 169 11.59 -24.72 -37.90
C LYS A 169 11.74 -23.29 -38.38
N LEU A 170 11.27 -22.32 -37.59
CA LEU A 170 11.42 -20.91 -37.89
C LEU A 170 12.73 -20.37 -37.31
N ASP A 171 13.49 -19.68 -38.15
CA ASP A 171 14.68 -18.96 -37.73
C ASP A 171 14.30 -17.54 -37.27
N LEU A 172 14.18 -17.37 -35.96
CA LEU A 172 13.77 -16.10 -35.32
C LEU A 172 14.79 -14.97 -35.50
N THR A 173 16.00 -15.26 -36.00
CA THR A 173 17.01 -14.25 -36.33
C THR A 173 16.78 -13.60 -37.70
N LYS A 174 16.01 -14.27 -38.57
CA LYS A 174 15.71 -13.83 -39.93
C LYS A 174 14.31 -13.22 -40.03
N PHE A 175 14.02 -12.62 -41.17
CA PHE A 175 12.67 -12.16 -41.47
C PHE A 175 11.72 -13.36 -41.59
N VAL A 176 10.65 -13.35 -40.80
CA VAL A 176 9.56 -14.32 -40.85
C VAL A 176 8.29 -13.55 -41.21
N ASN A 177 7.56 -14.01 -42.23
CA ASN A 177 6.29 -13.41 -42.61
C ASN A 177 5.21 -13.78 -41.58
N THR A 178 4.85 -12.84 -40.71
CA THR A 178 3.83 -13.08 -39.66
C THR A 178 2.40 -12.79 -40.12
N ALA A 179 2.19 -12.41 -41.38
CA ALA A 179 0.85 -12.12 -41.90
C ALA A 179 -0.03 -13.38 -42.03
N VAL A 180 0.58 -14.57 -42.06
CA VAL A 180 -0.10 -15.86 -42.14
C VAL A 180 -0.62 -16.36 -40.79
N PHE A 181 -0.21 -15.73 -39.69
CA PHE A 181 -0.59 -16.10 -38.33
C PHE A 181 -1.77 -15.27 -37.83
N ASN A 182 -2.56 -15.82 -36.92
CA ASN A 182 -3.57 -15.05 -36.19
C ASN A 182 -2.92 -14.13 -35.12
N GLU A 183 -3.71 -13.30 -34.45
CA GLU A 183 -3.17 -12.37 -33.45
C GLU A 183 -2.50 -13.07 -32.26
N ALA A 184 -3.03 -14.21 -31.81
CA ALA A 184 -2.43 -15.00 -30.73
C ALA A 184 -1.03 -15.53 -31.11
N ASP A 185 -0.90 -16.10 -32.30
CA ASP A 185 0.36 -16.64 -32.83
C ASP A 185 1.38 -15.51 -33.13
N LYS A 186 0.91 -14.33 -33.56
CA LYS A 186 1.76 -13.13 -33.68
C LYS A 186 2.30 -12.68 -32.32
N GLN A 187 1.47 -12.68 -31.28
CA GLN A 187 1.92 -12.35 -29.93
C GLN A 187 2.92 -13.38 -29.41
N LEU A 188 2.63 -14.68 -29.59
CA LEU A 188 3.53 -15.78 -29.27
C LEU A 188 4.88 -15.66 -29.97
N PHE A 189 4.88 -15.30 -31.26
CA PHE A 189 6.11 -15.03 -32.01
C PHE A 189 6.96 -13.91 -31.38
N GLN A 190 6.34 -12.81 -30.97
CA GLN A 190 7.04 -11.70 -30.30
C GLN A 190 7.59 -12.10 -28.93
N GLN A 191 6.88 -12.96 -28.20
CA GLN A 191 7.33 -13.50 -26.93
C GLN A 191 8.53 -14.44 -27.12
N ALA A 192 8.44 -15.38 -28.06
CA ALA A 192 9.50 -16.33 -28.39
C ALA A 192 10.81 -15.64 -28.81
N ARG A 193 10.73 -14.51 -29.55
CA ARG A 193 11.91 -13.70 -29.89
C ARG A 193 12.65 -13.16 -28.67
N LYS A 194 11.93 -12.79 -27.60
CA LYS A 194 12.54 -12.26 -26.38
C LYS A 194 13.19 -13.33 -25.51
N LEU A 195 12.88 -14.60 -25.77
CA LEU A 195 13.45 -15.77 -25.09
C LEU A 195 14.69 -16.32 -25.81
N GLN A 196 15.10 -15.72 -26.94
CA GLN A 196 16.28 -16.13 -27.68
C GLN A 196 17.57 -15.75 -26.95
N GLU A 197 18.60 -16.59 -27.13
CA GLU A 197 19.92 -16.43 -26.52
C GLU A 197 20.54 -15.05 -26.82
N SER A 198 20.33 -14.52 -28.02
CA SER A 198 20.84 -13.20 -28.42
C SER A 198 20.26 -12.05 -27.58
N GLU A 199 19.00 -12.13 -27.16
CA GLU A 199 18.37 -11.12 -26.30
C GLU A 199 18.81 -11.29 -24.84
N VAL A 200 19.00 -12.54 -24.38
CA VAL A 200 19.59 -12.82 -23.06
C VAL A 200 21.02 -12.24 -22.99
N ASN A 201 21.84 -12.47 -24.01
CA ASN A 201 23.20 -11.95 -24.07
C ASN A 201 23.25 -10.41 -24.10
N LYS A 202 22.34 -9.75 -24.82
CA LYS A 202 22.20 -8.28 -24.76
C LYS A 202 21.85 -7.78 -23.36
N TYR A 203 20.96 -8.47 -22.67
CA TYR A 203 20.59 -8.12 -21.30
C TYR A 203 21.78 -8.31 -20.34
N LEU A 204 22.53 -9.42 -20.47
CA LEU A 204 23.73 -9.67 -19.66
C LEU A 204 24.81 -8.64 -19.92
N ASN A 205 25.08 -8.28 -21.18
CA ASN A 205 26.03 -7.22 -21.54
C ASN A 205 25.75 -5.88 -20.84
N ARG A 206 24.48 -5.57 -20.56
CA ARG A 206 24.09 -4.29 -19.94
C ARG A 206 24.06 -4.34 -18.42
N ASN A 207 23.73 -5.48 -17.82
CA ASN A 207 23.46 -5.58 -16.38
C ASN A 207 24.48 -6.43 -15.60
N SER A 208 25.38 -7.13 -16.30
CA SER A 208 26.46 -7.93 -15.69
C SER A 208 27.64 -7.03 -15.28
N PRO A 209 28.38 -7.40 -14.21
CA PRO A 209 29.66 -6.76 -13.87
C PRO A 209 30.71 -6.84 -15.01
N PHE A 210 30.51 -7.72 -16.00
CA PHE A 210 31.35 -7.85 -17.19
C PHE A 210 30.85 -7.03 -18.39
N SER A 211 30.21 -5.88 -18.12
CA SER A 211 29.62 -5.05 -19.17
C SER A 211 30.61 -4.69 -20.28
N GLY A 212 30.22 -4.92 -21.54
CA GLY A 212 31.04 -4.64 -22.73
C GLY A 212 32.05 -5.72 -23.12
N ILE A 213 32.26 -6.76 -22.29
CA ILE A 213 33.13 -7.89 -22.61
C ILE A 213 32.43 -9.26 -22.54
N TRP A 214 31.13 -9.31 -22.24
CA TRP A 214 30.38 -10.58 -22.14
C TRP A 214 30.48 -11.43 -23.42
N GLU A 215 30.37 -10.82 -24.59
CA GLU A 215 30.51 -11.51 -25.89
C GLU A 215 31.93 -12.06 -26.14
N ASN A 216 32.93 -11.55 -25.41
CA ASN A 216 34.32 -12.00 -25.50
C ASN A 216 34.67 -13.07 -24.46
N ILE A 217 33.77 -13.38 -23.52
CA ILE A 217 33.93 -14.50 -22.59
C ILE A 217 33.64 -15.77 -23.38
N ILE A 218 34.69 -16.44 -23.83
CA ILE A 218 34.58 -17.79 -24.41
C ILE A 218 34.14 -18.72 -23.27
N GLN A 219 32.85 -19.02 -23.21
CA GLN A 219 32.35 -20.09 -22.35
C GLN A 219 32.78 -21.40 -23.00
N THR A 220 33.82 -22.03 -22.45
CA THR A 220 34.21 -23.38 -22.83
C THR A 220 33.05 -24.33 -22.52
N GLU A 221 32.71 -25.24 -23.45
CA GLU A 221 31.62 -26.20 -23.24
C GLU A 221 31.86 -26.98 -21.93
N GLY A 222 31.04 -26.70 -20.91
CA GLY A 222 31.10 -27.36 -19.60
C GLY A 222 31.47 -26.45 -18.42
N ASP A 223 31.84 -25.18 -18.63
CA ASP A 223 32.07 -24.24 -17.52
C ASP A 223 30.75 -23.79 -16.88
N ASP A 224 30.69 -23.94 -15.58
CA ASP A 224 29.53 -23.58 -14.76
C ASP A 224 29.50 -22.05 -14.52
N LEU A 225 28.38 -21.40 -14.88
CA LEU A 225 28.26 -19.95 -14.71
C LEU A 225 28.25 -19.55 -13.23
N PRO A 226 28.84 -18.38 -12.87
CA PRO A 226 28.71 -17.82 -11.53
C PRO A 226 27.25 -17.65 -11.11
N GLU A 227 26.95 -17.85 -9.83
CA GLU A 227 25.57 -17.73 -9.30
C GLU A 227 24.92 -16.37 -9.62
N GLU A 228 25.70 -15.28 -9.53
CA GLU A 228 25.22 -13.93 -9.86
C GLU A 228 24.79 -13.81 -11.33
N THR A 229 25.51 -14.45 -12.24
CA THR A 229 25.19 -14.44 -13.67
C THR A 229 23.94 -15.26 -13.95
N LYS A 230 23.80 -16.43 -13.29
CA LYS A 230 22.58 -17.24 -13.38
C LYS A 230 21.37 -16.48 -12.86
N ALA A 231 21.51 -15.79 -11.73
CA ALA A 231 20.45 -14.95 -11.17
C ALA A 231 19.98 -13.88 -12.16
N LEU A 232 20.90 -13.19 -12.86
CA LEU A 232 20.54 -12.22 -13.91
C LEU A 232 19.80 -12.87 -15.10
N ILE A 233 20.21 -14.07 -15.51
CA ILE A 233 19.50 -14.83 -16.56
C ILE A 233 18.09 -15.18 -16.08
N THR A 234 17.94 -15.65 -14.85
CA THR A 234 16.65 -15.97 -14.23
C THR A 234 15.76 -14.73 -14.16
N GLU A 235 16.28 -13.59 -13.68
CA GLU A 235 15.56 -12.32 -13.58
C GLU A 235 15.02 -11.86 -14.95
N TYR A 236 15.78 -12.10 -16.02
CA TYR A 236 15.35 -11.75 -17.38
C TYR A 236 14.32 -12.72 -17.97
N LEU A 237 14.55 -14.04 -17.81
CA LEU A 237 13.75 -15.10 -18.45
C LEU A 237 12.46 -15.41 -17.69
N HIS A 238 12.51 -15.48 -16.35
CA HIS A 238 11.38 -15.89 -15.50
C HIS A 238 10.08 -15.11 -15.79
N PRO A 239 10.04 -13.77 -15.77
CA PRO A 239 8.80 -13.04 -16.03
C PRO A 239 8.28 -13.19 -17.46
N LYS A 240 9.18 -13.48 -18.43
CA LYS A 240 8.78 -13.71 -19.83
C LYS A 240 8.18 -15.09 -20.01
N LEU A 241 8.81 -16.11 -19.42
CA LEU A 241 8.30 -17.47 -19.41
C LEU A 241 6.98 -17.55 -18.66
N LYS A 242 6.85 -16.84 -17.54
CA LYS A 242 5.60 -16.75 -16.78
C LYS A 242 4.43 -16.30 -17.67
N LYS A 243 4.67 -15.23 -18.44
CA LYS A 243 3.70 -14.72 -19.41
C LYS A 243 3.39 -15.71 -20.53
N VAL A 244 4.40 -16.44 -21.03
CA VAL A 244 4.17 -17.50 -22.04
C VAL A 244 3.33 -18.63 -21.45
N PHE A 245 3.60 -19.08 -20.23
CA PHE A 245 2.87 -20.18 -19.60
C PHE A 245 1.40 -19.79 -19.33
N GLU A 246 1.14 -18.57 -18.84
CA GLU A 246 -0.21 -18.04 -18.65
C GLU A 246 -1.02 -17.95 -19.95
N GLU A 247 -0.40 -17.51 -21.05
CA GLU A 247 -1.10 -17.31 -22.33
C GLU A 247 -1.18 -18.58 -23.20
N GLN A 248 -0.30 -19.57 -22.96
CA GLN A 248 -0.17 -20.76 -23.80
C GLN A 248 -0.54 -22.07 -23.10
N ALA A 249 -1.08 -22.04 -21.87
CA ALA A 249 -1.46 -23.23 -21.13
C ALA A 249 -2.49 -24.11 -21.87
N THR A 250 -3.40 -23.49 -22.61
CA THR A 250 -4.42 -24.18 -23.42
C THR A 250 -3.97 -24.44 -24.86
N ASN A 251 -2.76 -24.02 -25.25
CA ASN A 251 -2.28 -24.17 -26.63
C ASN A 251 -1.78 -25.60 -26.88
N PRO A 252 -2.40 -26.38 -27.79
CA PRO A 252 -1.99 -27.75 -28.09
C PRO A 252 -0.67 -27.83 -28.88
N TYR A 253 -0.11 -26.71 -29.35
CA TYR A 253 1.10 -26.65 -30.18
C TYR A 253 2.38 -26.43 -29.36
N SER A 254 2.47 -27.04 -28.19
CA SER A 254 3.67 -27.08 -27.36
C SER A 254 4.33 -28.46 -27.44
N PHE A 255 5.64 -28.49 -27.64
CA PHE A 255 6.40 -29.72 -27.82
C PHE A 255 7.70 -29.72 -27.02
N ILE A 256 8.15 -30.92 -26.67
CA ILE A 256 9.47 -31.18 -26.10
C ILE A 256 10.31 -31.91 -27.13
N LEU A 257 11.58 -31.50 -27.26
CA LEU A 257 12.60 -32.30 -27.92
C LEU A 257 13.40 -33.05 -26.84
N PRO A 258 13.22 -34.39 -26.72
CA PRO A 258 13.90 -35.17 -25.69
C PRO A 258 15.42 -35.15 -25.81
N LEU A 259 16.08 -35.44 -24.69
CA LEU A 259 17.52 -35.41 -24.56
C LEU A 259 18.19 -36.43 -25.52
N GLY A 260 19.23 -36.00 -26.23
CA GLY A 260 19.96 -36.77 -27.25
C GLY A 260 19.32 -36.85 -28.64
N LYS A 261 18.14 -36.24 -28.87
CA LYS A 261 17.45 -36.30 -30.17
C LYS A 261 17.71 -35.06 -31.03
N THR A 262 17.85 -35.25 -32.34
CA THR A 262 17.97 -34.14 -33.30
C THR A 262 16.61 -33.52 -33.59
N PHE A 263 16.55 -32.21 -33.82
CA PHE A 263 15.33 -31.48 -34.19
C PHE A 263 14.76 -32.01 -35.52
N ARG A 264 13.78 -32.91 -35.44
CA ARG A 264 13.00 -33.46 -36.56
C ARG A 264 11.58 -33.69 -36.07
N THR A 265 10.58 -33.41 -36.90
CA THR A 265 9.15 -33.55 -36.55
C THR A 265 8.80 -34.89 -35.86
N PRO A 266 9.30 -36.07 -36.29
CA PRO A 266 8.99 -37.34 -35.62
C PRO A 266 9.61 -37.51 -34.23
N ASN A 267 10.59 -36.69 -33.87
CA ASN A 267 11.25 -36.74 -32.57
C ASN A 267 10.61 -35.80 -31.53
N LEU A 268 9.63 -34.97 -31.95
CA LEU A 268 8.95 -34.04 -31.07
C LEU A 268 7.84 -34.78 -30.31
N VAL A 269 7.80 -34.58 -29.00
CA VAL A 269 6.77 -35.12 -28.11
C VAL A 269 5.85 -33.98 -27.71
N SER A 270 4.53 -34.22 -27.70
CA SER A 270 3.57 -33.22 -27.22
C SER A 270 3.85 -32.85 -25.77
N ALA A 271 3.71 -31.58 -25.43
CA ALA A 271 3.95 -31.07 -24.09
C ALA A 271 2.82 -30.14 -23.67
N GLU A 272 2.46 -30.18 -22.40
CA GLU A 272 1.50 -29.25 -21.81
C GLU A 272 2.25 -28.20 -20.98
N LEU A 273 1.84 -26.93 -21.08
CA LEU A 273 2.37 -25.86 -20.25
C LEU A 273 1.38 -25.61 -19.11
N SER A 274 1.83 -25.70 -17.87
CA SER A 274 0.96 -25.44 -16.73
C SER A 274 0.93 -23.95 -16.40
N ASP A 275 -0.27 -23.38 -16.25
CA ASP A 275 -0.48 -22.05 -15.66
C ASP A 275 -0.41 -22.07 -14.11
N ASP A 276 -0.29 -23.27 -13.52
CA ASP A 276 -0.20 -23.49 -12.08
C ASP A 276 1.27 -23.47 -11.63
N PHE A 277 1.72 -22.31 -11.13
CA PHE A 277 3.12 -22.11 -10.77
C PHE A 277 3.52 -22.83 -9.48
N ILE A 278 4.63 -23.58 -9.56
CA ILE A 278 5.09 -24.47 -8.49
C ILE A 278 6.00 -23.76 -7.47
N SER A 279 6.10 -24.31 -6.27
CA SER A 279 7.05 -23.87 -5.24
C SER A 279 7.72 -25.07 -4.57
N PRO A 280 9.00 -24.95 -4.16
CA PRO A 280 9.71 -26.06 -3.53
C PRO A 280 9.19 -26.30 -2.11
N VAL A 281 9.15 -27.58 -1.75
CA VAL A 281 8.84 -28.09 -0.41
C VAL A 281 10.04 -28.92 0.02
N PHE A 282 10.59 -28.66 1.21
CA PHE A 282 11.77 -29.38 1.69
C PHE A 282 11.38 -30.45 2.70
N LYS A 283 12.02 -31.62 2.63
CA LYS A 283 11.92 -32.66 3.65
C LYS A 283 13.27 -32.85 4.31
N VAL A 284 13.32 -32.84 5.63
CA VAL A 284 14.54 -33.10 6.40
C VAL A 284 14.40 -34.45 7.08
N ILE A 285 15.15 -35.43 6.59
CA ILE A 285 15.07 -36.83 6.99
C ILE A 285 16.26 -37.17 7.89
N ALA A 286 16.03 -37.94 8.95
CA ALA A 286 17.08 -38.45 9.82
C ALA A 286 17.38 -39.92 9.50
N ASN A 287 18.56 -40.18 8.93
CA ASN A 287 19.11 -41.52 8.79
C ASN A 287 20.11 -41.76 9.93
N ASN A 288 20.25 -43.01 10.41
CA ASN A 288 20.99 -43.36 11.65
C ASN A 288 22.35 -42.64 11.87
N ASN A 289 23.07 -42.26 10.80
CA ASN A 289 24.34 -41.56 10.85
C ASN A 289 24.42 -40.21 10.09
N HIS A 290 23.38 -39.77 9.38
CA HIS A 290 23.39 -38.51 8.62
C HIS A 290 21.97 -37.95 8.46
N PHE A 291 21.85 -36.65 8.24
CA PHE A 291 20.58 -36.01 7.88
C PHE A 291 20.57 -35.69 6.39
N GLU A 292 19.40 -35.69 5.78
CA GLU A 292 19.26 -35.43 4.35
C GLU A 292 18.17 -34.39 4.13
N ILE A 293 18.50 -33.32 3.38
CA ILE A 293 17.50 -32.37 2.89
C ILE A 293 17.12 -32.80 1.48
N VAL A 294 15.85 -33.12 1.29
CA VAL A 294 15.26 -33.51 0.01
C VAL A 294 14.38 -32.37 -0.48
N CYS A 295 14.59 -31.93 -1.73
CA CYS A 295 13.69 -30.99 -2.38
C CYS A 295 12.55 -31.76 -3.06
N MET A 296 11.32 -31.33 -2.79
CA MET A 296 10.08 -31.85 -3.36
C MET A 296 9.34 -30.71 -4.05
N VAL A 297 8.47 -31.06 -4.98
CA VAL A 297 7.58 -30.15 -5.69
C VAL A 297 6.16 -30.61 -5.43
N LYS A 298 5.27 -29.68 -5.06
CA LYS A 298 3.86 -29.98 -4.86
C LYS A 298 3.10 -29.84 -6.19
N LEU A 299 2.62 -30.96 -6.73
CA LEU A 299 1.84 -31.03 -7.98
C LEU A 299 0.47 -31.63 -7.69
N GLN A 300 -0.62 -30.92 -8.04
CA GLN A 300 -2.02 -31.40 -7.90
C GLN A 300 -2.38 -31.98 -6.50
N GLY A 301 -1.65 -31.60 -5.45
CA GLY A 301 -1.82 -32.10 -4.08
C GLY A 301 -0.77 -33.12 -3.63
N ASP A 302 -0.10 -33.79 -4.56
CA ASP A 302 0.95 -34.76 -4.31
C ASP A 302 2.34 -34.11 -4.22
N LEU A 303 3.25 -34.75 -3.47
CA LEU A 303 4.63 -34.30 -3.32
C LEU A 303 5.54 -35.20 -4.17
N ILE A 304 6.09 -34.62 -5.23
CA ILE A 304 6.99 -35.29 -6.17
C ILE A 304 8.44 -34.91 -5.85
N PRO A 305 9.39 -35.85 -5.71
CA PRO A 305 10.79 -35.52 -5.53
C PRO A 305 11.35 -34.72 -6.71
N PHE A 306 12.15 -33.70 -6.43
CA PHE A 306 12.80 -32.90 -7.48
C PHE A 306 13.72 -33.76 -8.37
N THR A 307 14.23 -34.88 -7.86
CA THR A 307 15.01 -35.85 -8.64
C THR A 307 14.23 -36.53 -9.77
N GLN A 308 12.90 -36.42 -9.78
CA GLN A 308 12.06 -36.89 -10.90
C GLN A 308 11.90 -35.84 -12.00
N ASN A 309 12.59 -34.70 -11.92
CA ASN A 309 12.62 -33.72 -13.00
C ASN A 309 13.19 -34.37 -14.27
N GLU A 310 12.37 -34.45 -15.32
CA GLU A 310 12.75 -35.05 -16.60
C GLU A 310 13.60 -34.10 -17.46
N CYS A 311 13.74 -32.84 -17.06
CA CYS A 311 14.53 -31.84 -17.77
C CYS A 311 15.82 -31.45 -17.02
N ASN A 312 16.88 -31.15 -17.77
CA ASN A 312 18.16 -30.71 -17.22
C ASN A 312 18.19 -29.18 -17.00
N SER A 313 17.12 -28.63 -16.44
CA SER A 313 16.99 -27.20 -16.12
C SER A 313 16.58 -27.02 -14.67
N SER A 314 17.17 -26.02 -14.01
CA SER A 314 16.69 -25.54 -12.71
C SER A 314 15.56 -24.53 -12.83
N LEU A 315 15.36 -23.95 -14.02
CA LEU A 315 14.36 -22.90 -14.24
C LEU A 315 12.99 -23.49 -14.60
N LEU A 316 12.98 -24.69 -15.17
CA LEU A 316 11.77 -25.46 -15.51
C LEU A 316 11.76 -26.78 -14.75
N PHE A 317 10.56 -27.29 -14.49
CA PHE A 317 10.36 -28.64 -13.96
C PHE A 317 9.47 -29.41 -14.93
N GLN A 318 9.96 -30.54 -15.45
CA GLN A 318 9.20 -31.40 -16.36
C GLN A 318 8.82 -32.69 -15.64
N TYR A 319 7.53 -33.04 -15.69
CA TYR A 319 7.01 -34.28 -15.12
C TYR A 319 5.83 -34.80 -15.96
N GLU A 320 5.89 -36.06 -16.39
CA GLU A 320 4.82 -36.74 -17.15
C GLU A 320 4.34 -35.95 -18.39
N GLY A 321 5.27 -35.30 -19.10
CA GLY A 321 4.96 -34.52 -20.32
C GLY A 321 4.39 -33.11 -20.08
N THR A 322 4.23 -32.69 -18.81
CA THR A 322 3.87 -31.32 -18.44
C THR A 322 5.11 -30.53 -18.01
N ILE A 323 5.20 -29.27 -18.45
CA ILE A 323 6.25 -28.34 -18.05
C ILE A 323 5.66 -27.33 -17.06
N TYR A 324 6.33 -27.20 -15.92
CA TYR A 324 5.99 -26.28 -14.85
C TYR A 324 7.07 -25.19 -14.72
N LEU A 325 6.62 -23.99 -14.33
CA LEU A 325 7.49 -22.87 -14.00
C LEU A 325 7.36 -22.56 -12.51
N TRP A 326 8.48 -22.18 -11.88
CA TRP A 326 8.47 -21.74 -10.49
C TRP A 326 7.67 -20.46 -10.27
N LYS A 327 7.05 -20.35 -9.10
CA LYS A 327 6.25 -19.19 -8.70
C LYS A 327 7.08 -17.93 -8.57
N LYS A 328 8.32 -18.05 -8.06
CA LYS A 328 9.23 -16.93 -7.87
C LYS A 328 10.61 -17.20 -8.49
N PRO A 329 11.34 -16.16 -8.93
CA PRO A 329 12.73 -16.31 -9.39
C PRO A 329 13.65 -16.91 -8.32
N GLU A 330 13.44 -16.61 -7.04
CA GLU A 330 14.28 -17.11 -5.94
C GLU A 330 14.17 -18.64 -5.77
N ASP A 331 13.05 -19.24 -6.18
CA ASP A 331 12.82 -20.68 -6.12
C ASP A 331 13.77 -21.43 -7.07
N VAL A 332 14.13 -20.82 -8.20
CA VAL A 332 15.09 -21.34 -9.18
C VAL A 332 16.47 -21.50 -8.55
N LEU A 333 16.88 -20.56 -7.69
CA LEU A 333 18.16 -20.62 -6.98
C LEU A 333 18.18 -21.78 -5.99
N GLN A 334 17.04 -22.13 -5.38
CA GLN A 334 16.98 -23.33 -4.55
C GLN A 334 17.06 -24.57 -5.43
N ALA A 335 16.27 -24.66 -6.50
CA ALA A 335 16.30 -25.80 -7.42
C ALA A 335 17.69 -26.07 -8.00
N GLU A 336 18.46 -25.03 -8.31
CA GLU A 336 19.84 -25.12 -8.79
C GLU A 336 20.79 -25.83 -7.81
N LYS A 337 20.57 -25.71 -6.50
CA LYS A 337 21.40 -26.44 -5.51
C LYS A 337 21.16 -27.94 -5.61
N PHE A 338 19.89 -28.34 -5.77
CA PHE A 338 19.51 -29.75 -5.82
C PHE A 338 19.77 -30.38 -7.19
N ILE A 339 19.81 -29.60 -8.28
CA ILE A 339 20.18 -30.14 -9.60
C ILE A 339 21.67 -30.51 -9.67
N LYS A 340 22.53 -29.78 -8.97
CA LYS A 340 23.98 -30.01 -8.93
C LYS A 340 24.40 -31.05 -7.90
N GLU A 341 23.92 -30.91 -6.66
CA GLU A 341 24.39 -31.71 -5.53
C GLU A 341 23.47 -32.89 -5.22
N GLY A 342 22.28 -32.95 -5.85
CA GLY A 342 21.23 -33.87 -5.46
C GLY A 342 20.66 -33.51 -4.09
N ASN A 343 20.26 -34.54 -3.33
CA ASN A 343 19.85 -34.33 -1.95
C ASN A 343 21.04 -33.93 -1.08
N ILE A 344 20.86 -32.90 -0.26
CA ILE A 344 21.95 -32.35 0.55
C ILE A 344 22.13 -33.24 1.79
N GLN A 345 23.27 -33.93 1.88
CA GLN A 345 23.64 -34.74 3.04
C GLN A 345 24.36 -33.90 4.10
N LEU A 346 23.95 -34.07 5.35
CA LEU A 346 24.48 -33.39 6.54
C LEU A 346 24.96 -34.41 7.56
N SER A 347 26.06 -34.11 8.26
CA SER A 347 26.59 -34.96 9.33
C SER A 347 26.10 -34.48 10.70
N LYS A 348 26.19 -35.34 11.73
CA LYS A 348 25.91 -34.91 13.12
C LYS A 348 26.83 -33.77 13.59
N SER A 349 28.07 -33.72 13.10
CA SER A 349 29.05 -32.70 13.49
C SER A 349 28.75 -31.30 12.94
N ASN A 350 28.06 -31.20 11.79
CA ASN A 350 27.71 -29.90 11.19
C ASN A 350 26.21 -29.57 11.30
N TRP A 351 25.43 -30.44 11.96
CA TRP A 351 23.98 -30.31 12.11
C TRP A 351 23.57 -28.98 12.73
N SER A 352 24.11 -28.61 13.90
CA SER A 352 23.71 -27.38 14.60
C SER A 352 23.99 -26.11 13.77
N GLU A 353 25.13 -26.06 13.07
CA GLU A 353 25.47 -24.92 12.21
C GLU A 353 24.53 -24.85 10.98
N LYS A 354 24.30 -25.98 10.31
CA LYS A 354 23.45 -26.05 9.12
C LYS A 354 21.97 -25.86 9.47
N LEU A 355 21.54 -26.29 10.64
CA LEU A 355 20.22 -26.01 11.19
C LEU A 355 19.99 -24.50 11.26
N GLN A 356 20.91 -23.76 11.88
CA GLN A 356 20.81 -22.30 12.03
C GLN A 356 20.98 -21.53 10.72
N LYS A 357 21.96 -21.90 9.88
CA LYS A 357 22.32 -21.12 8.68
C LYS A 357 21.54 -21.51 7.42
N VAL A 358 20.98 -22.71 7.34
CA VAL A 358 20.33 -23.23 6.12
C VAL A 358 18.87 -23.58 6.39
N ILE A 359 18.61 -24.50 7.32
CA ILE A 359 17.27 -25.05 7.54
C ILE A 359 16.30 -24.00 8.10
N LEU A 360 16.68 -23.26 9.15
CA LEU A 360 15.80 -22.25 9.75
C LEU A 360 15.43 -21.12 8.77
N PRO A 361 16.36 -20.52 7.99
CA PRO A 361 15.98 -19.61 6.91
C PRO A 361 15.00 -20.23 5.92
N LEU A 362 15.20 -21.49 5.52
CA LEU A 362 14.26 -22.19 4.64
C LEU A 362 12.86 -22.32 5.28
N THR A 363 12.75 -22.58 6.58
CA THR A 363 11.43 -22.64 7.26
C THR A 363 10.67 -21.32 7.23
N LYS A 364 11.36 -20.18 7.11
CA LYS A 364 10.72 -18.86 7.02
C LYS A 364 10.05 -18.64 5.67
N GLU A 365 10.70 -19.07 4.59
CA GLU A 365 10.23 -18.81 3.22
C GLU A 365 9.43 -19.97 2.63
N TYR A 366 9.83 -21.21 2.92
CA TYR A 366 9.30 -22.43 2.30
C TYR A 366 8.60 -23.37 3.28
N GLN A 367 7.78 -24.28 2.77
CA GLN A 367 7.25 -25.38 3.58
C GLN A 367 8.38 -26.39 3.81
N VAL A 368 8.66 -26.70 5.07
CA VAL A 368 9.66 -27.69 5.46
C VAL A 368 9.00 -28.74 6.35
N GLU A 369 9.06 -30.00 5.93
CA GLU A 369 8.62 -31.15 6.71
C GLU A 369 9.82 -31.81 7.36
N PHE A 370 9.73 -32.04 8.67
CA PHE A 370 10.80 -32.69 9.43
C PHE A 370 10.40 -34.12 9.81
N ASP A 371 11.38 -34.99 9.90
CA ASP A 371 11.20 -36.31 10.50
C ASP A 371 10.76 -36.18 11.97
N LYS A 372 9.82 -37.02 12.43
CA LYS A 372 9.29 -36.98 13.81
C LYS A 372 10.39 -37.13 14.87
N SER A 373 11.49 -37.80 14.54
CA SER A 373 12.64 -37.95 15.45
C SER A 373 13.36 -36.63 15.73
N LEU A 374 13.26 -35.66 14.82
CA LEU A 374 13.90 -34.35 14.88
C LEU A 374 13.02 -33.26 15.51
N ILE A 375 11.74 -33.53 15.75
CA ILE A 375 10.77 -32.53 16.22
C ILE A 375 10.39 -32.78 17.68
N THR A 376 10.26 -31.70 18.43
CA THR A 376 9.45 -31.64 19.64
C THR A 376 8.31 -30.66 19.39
N GLU A 377 7.06 -31.10 19.49
CA GLU A 377 5.89 -30.23 19.22
C GLU A 377 5.31 -29.69 20.53
N ILE A 378 5.02 -28.39 20.54
CA ILE A 378 4.17 -27.76 21.54
C ILE A 378 2.91 -27.27 20.84
N LYS A 379 1.74 -27.65 21.35
CA LYS A 379 0.42 -27.28 20.81
C LYS A 379 -0.35 -26.45 21.82
N ASP A 380 -1.26 -25.64 21.30
CA ASP A 380 -2.29 -24.92 22.07
C ASP A 380 -1.77 -24.05 23.22
N THR A 381 -0.56 -23.52 23.07
CA THR A 381 -0.05 -22.51 24.02
C THR A 381 -0.82 -21.21 23.82
N THR A 382 -1.32 -20.62 24.89
CA THR A 382 -1.94 -19.29 24.84
C THR A 382 -0.85 -18.24 24.63
N PRO A 383 -0.90 -17.43 23.56
CA PRO A 383 0.12 -16.41 23.33
C PRO A 383 0.01 -15.26 24.32
N ASP A 384 1.16 -14.72 24.72
CA ASP A 384 1.21 -13.40 25.34
C ASP A 384 1.00 -12.34 24.24
N VAL A 385 -0.02 -11.51 24.41
CA VAL A 385 -0.40 -10.50 23.41
C VAL A 385 0.19 -9.15 23.79
N LYS A 386 0.82 -8.48 22.82
CA LYS A 386 1.16 -7.05 22.93
C LYS A 386 0.65 -6.29 21.71
N LEU A 387 0.37 -5.01 21.87
CA LEU A 387 -0.12 -4.16 20.80
C LEU A 387 0.92 -3.09 20.46
N MET A 388 1.29 -2.98 19.19
CA MET A 388 2.26 -1.99 18.72
C MET A 388 1.56 -0.93 17.88
N LEU A 389 1.75 0.33 18.25
CA LEU A 389 1.27 1.48 17.52
C LEU A 389 2.31 1.97 16.52
N GLN A 390 1.90 2.20 15.28
CA GLN A 390 2.76 2.76 14.23
C GLN A 390 2.00 3.83 13.44
N GLU A 391 2.72 4.83 12.95
CA GLU A 391 2.15 5.89 12.13
C GLU A 391 2.47 5.68 10.65
N LYS A 392 1.45 5.72 9.79
CA LYS A 392 1.60 5.63 8.34
C LYS A 392 0.71 6.67 7.65
N GLY A 393 1.28 7.85 7.40
CA GLY A 393 0.55 8.99 6.84
C GLY A 393 -0.50 9.50 7.84
N ASP A 394 -1.75 9.62 7.41
CA ASP A 394 -2.87 10.08 8.25
C ASP A 394 -3.46 8.99 9.17
N TYR A 395 -2.90 7.78 9.14
CA TYR A 395 -3.43 6.62 9.85
C TYR A 395 -2.51 6.18 10.98
N LEU A 396 -3.14 5.81 12.09
CA LEU A 396 -2.53 5.08 13.18
C LEU A 396 -2.83 3.59 13.00
N LEU A 397 -1.77 2.79 12.94
CA LEU A 397 -1.82 1.35 12.80
C LEU A 397 -1.71 0.71 14.18
N PHE A 398 -2.61 -0.22 14.45
CA PHE A 398 -2.70 -1.03 15.64
C PHE A 398 -2.30 -2.44 15.22
N GLN A 399 -1.06 -2.82 15.51
CA GLN A 399 -0.47 -4.07 15.10
C GLN A 399 -0.39 -5.04 16.29
N PRO A 400 -1.25 -6.09 16.34
CA PRO A 400 -1.13 -7.17 17.29
C PRO A 400 0.18 -7.95 17.06
N ILE A 401 0.90 -8.22 18.14
CA ILE A 401 2.07 -9.10 18.14
C ILE A 401 1.82 -10.17 19.20
N PHE A 402 1.98 -11.43 18.79
CA PHE A 402 1.78 -12.60 19.64
C PHE A 402 3.13 -13.18 20.01
N ASN A 403 3.33 -13.47 21.28
CA ASN A 403 4.57 -14.02 21.80
C ASN A 403 4.32 -15.45 22.33
N TYR A 404 5.12 -16.38 21.83
CA TYR A 404 5.14 -17.77 22.27
C TYR A 404 6.51 -18.06 22.88
N GLY A 405 6.63 -18.03 24.21
CA GLY A 405 7.85 -18.42 24.91
C GLY A 405 9.10 -17.59 24.56
N GLY A 406 8.92 -16.31 24.22
CA GLY A 406 9.99 -15.39 23.81
C GLY A 406 10.07 -15.11 22.31
N TYR A 407 9.25 -15.78 21.50
CA TYR A 407 9.24 -15.64 20.04
C TYR A 407 8.02 -14.88 19.56
N GLU A 408 8.28 -13.78 18.86
CA GLU A 408 7.25 -12.87 18.37
C GLU A 408 6.79 -13.26 16.96
N THR A 409 5.48 -13.27 16.75
CA THR A 409 4.83 -13.55 15.47
C THR A 409 3.68 -12.56 15.23
N ARG A 410 3.40 -12.29 13.97
CA ARG A 410 2.27 -11.50 13.50
C ARG A 410 1.19 -12.42 12.94
N LEU A 411 -0.03 -11.90 12.76
CA LEU A 411 -1.15 -12.66 12.20
C LEU A 411 -0.79 -13.33 10.86
N THR A 412 -0.13 -12.61 9.96
CA THR A 412 0.17 -13.08 8.60
C THR A 412 1.38 -14.00 8.49
N ASP A 413 2.13 -14.20 9.58
CA ASP A 413 3.24 -15.15 9.59
C ASP A 413 2.71 -16.60 9.53
N LYS A 414 3.60 -17.59 9.36
CA LYS A 414 3.22 -19.01 9.27
C LYS A 414 2.61 -19.54 10.57
N ALA A 415 1.72 -20.53 10.47
CA ALA A 415 1.03 -21.13 11.62
C ALA A 415 1.96 -21.86 12.62
N THR A 416 3.22 -22.13 12.25
CA THR A 416 4.20 -22.79 13.10
C THR A 416 5.46 -21.95 13.26
N ILE A 417 6.02 -21.94 14.46
CA ILE A 417 7.30 -21.31 14.80
C ILE A 417 8.31 -22.44 15.03
N SER A 418 9.39 -22.46 14.24
CA SER A 418 10.44 -23.50 14.34
C SER A 418 11.68 -22.92 15.02
N ILE A 419 12.09 -23.53 16.14
CA ILE A 419 13.17 -23.05 17.01
C ILE A 419 14.19 -24.17 17.23
N PRO A 420 15.50 -23.90 17.21
CA PRO A 420 16.51 -24.89 17.58
C PRO A 420 16.43 -25.23 19.07
N ASP A 421 16.39 -26.52 19.39
CA ASP A 421 16.47 -27.05 20.75
C ASP A 421 17.50 -28.19 20.81
N GLY A 422 18.77 -27.83 20.98
CA GLY A 422 19.90 -28.76 20.93
C GLY A 422 20.01 -29.45 19.57
N ASP A 423 19.83 -30.78 19.55
CA ASP A 423 19.85 -31.60 18.33
C ASP A 423 18.47 -31.69 17.65
N LYS A 424 17.43 -31.11 18.25
CA LYS A 424 16.06 -31.15 17.76
C LYS A 424 15.55 -29.76 17.39
N ILE A 425 14.37 -29.74 16.80
CA ILE A 425 13.62 -28.55 16.44
C ILE A 425 12.36 -28.53 17.29
N LEU A 426 12.22 -27.50 18.11
CA LEU A 426 10.98 -27.20 18.78
C LEU A 426 10.03 -26.51 17.79
N VAL A 427 8.93 -27.18 17.46
CA VAL A 427 7.87 -26.63 16.61
C VAL A 427 6.71 -26.21 17.51
N ILE A 428 6.49 -24.91 17.60
CA ILE A 428 5.37 -24.34 18.33
C ILE A 428 4.23 -24.10 17.34
N HIS A 429 3.11 -24.78 17.55
CA HIS A 429 1.88 -24.51 16.82
C HIS A 429 1.19 -23.29 17.43
N ARG A 430 1.02 -22.25 16.61
CA ARG A 430 0.30 -21.04 17.01
C ARG A 430 -1.16 -21.36 17.27
N ASN A 431 -1.70 -20.79 18.33
CA ASN A 431 -3.13 -20.84 18.62
C ASN A 431 -3.83 -19.72 17.83
N THR A 432 -4.07 -19.96 16.55
CA THR A 432 -4.68 -18.97 15.64
C THR A 432 -6.09 -18.57 16.07
N GLU A 433 -6.82 -19.44 16.78
CA GLU A 433 -8.15 -19.12 17.32
C GLU A 433 -8.06 -18.05 18.42
N ALA A 434 -7.12 -18.20 19.36
CA ALA A 434 -6.88 -17.21 20.40
C ALA A 434 -6.39 -15.87 19.83
N GLU A 435 -5.51 -15.92 18.82
CA GLU A 435 -5.02 -14.73 18.10
C GLU A 435 -6.18 -13.98 17.42
N GLN A 436 -7.01 -14.71 16.67
CA GLN A 436 -8.16 -14.12 15.97
C GLN A 436 -9.21 -13.58 16.95
N ALA A 437 -9.43 -14.27 18.07
CA ALA A 437 -10.34 -13.79 19.12
C ALA A 437 -9.87 -12.44 19.70
N PHE A 438 -8.56 -12.23 19.86
CA PHE A 438 -8.03 -10.92 20.26
C PHE A 438 -8.25 -9.85 19.17
N VAL A 439 -7.94 -10.17 17.91
CA VAL A 439 -8.14 -9.20 16.80
C VAL A 439 -9.59 -8.80 16.67
N THR A 440 -10.54 -9.73 16.78
CA THR A 440 -11.97 -9.43 16.75
C THR A 440 -12.37 -8.53 17.91
N LYS A 441 -11.85 -8.76 19.12
CA LYS A 441 -12.08 -7.84 20.26
C LYS A 441 -11.54 -6.44 19.97
N LEU A 442 -10.34 -6.35 19.42
CA LEU A 442 -9.72 -5.06 19.07
C LEU A 442 -10.54 -4.31 17.99
N ASP A 443 -11.00 -5.02 16.96
CA ASP A 443 -11.82 -4.47 15.88
C ASP A 443 -13.17 -3.93 16.39
N THR A 444 -13.79 -4.60 17.37
CA THR A 444 -15.04 -4.12 17.98
C THR A 444 -14.91 -2.81 18.76
N LEU A 445 -13.69 -2.37 19.08
CA LEU A 445 -13.50 -1.10 19.79
C LEU A 445 -13.85 0.11 18.92
N HIS A 446 -13.76 0.03 17.59
CA HIS A 446 -14.08 1.16 16.72
C HIS A 446 -14.70 0.73 15.39
N THR A 447 -15.83 1.34 15.01
CA THR A 447 -16.58 0.98 13.80
C THR A 447 -15.88 1.33 12.48
N MET A 448 -14.94 2.29 12.51
CA MET A 448 -14.17 2.72 11.33
C MET A 448 -12.77 2.09 11.23
N PHE A 449 -12.51 0.99 11.94
CA PHE A 449 -11.28 0.25 11.69
C PHE A 449 -11.24 -0.31 10.26
N VAL A 450 -10.06 -0.24 9.65
CA VAL A 450 -9.79 -0.85 8.35
C VAL A 450 -8.71 -1.91 8.54
N THR A 451 -9.05 -3.16 8.25
CA THR A 451 -8.10 -4.28 8.33
C THR A 451 -7.15 -4.27 7.15
N GLN A 452 -5.85 -4.30 7.45
CA GLN A 452 -4.80 -4.45 6.44
C GLN A 452 -4.53 -5.93 6.19
N SER A 453 -4.87 -6.41 4.99
CA SER A 453 -4.75 -7.82 4.61
C SER A 453 -3.30 -8.33 4.53
N ASP A 454 -2.34 -7.43 4.34
CA ASP A 454 -0.91 -7.72 4.22
C ASP A 454 -0.21 -7.88 5.58
N SER A 455 -0.62 -7.12 6.58
CA SER A 455 0.03 -7.07 7.90
C SER A 455 -0.82 -7.63 9.04
N GLY A 456 -2.13 -7.83 8.83
CA GLY A 456 -3.08 -8.16 9.88
C GLY A 456 -3.28 -7.02 10.90
N SER A 457 -2.82 -5.81 10.59
CA SER A 457 -2.97 -4.63 11.44
C SER A 457 -4.32 -3.96 11.21
N LEU A 458 -4.86 -3.33 12.24
CA LEU A 458 -6.04 -2.46 12.10
C LEU A 458 -5.58 -1.02 11.94
N ALA A 459 -6.15 -0.30 10.99
CA ALA A 459 -5.84 1.10 10.74
C ALA A 459 -7.03 1.98 11.13
N LEU A 460 -6.76 3.05 11.87
CA LEU A 460 -7.73 4.10 12.17
C LEU A 460 -7.14 5.45 11.80
N ARG A 461 -7.96 6.34 11.23
CA ARG A 461 -7.50 7.68 10.89
C ARG A 461 -7.23 8.45 12.17
N GLY A 462 -6.13 9.20 12.25
CA GLY A 462 -5.74 9.88 13.49
C GLY A 462 -6.79 10.88 13.99
N ALA A 463 -7.55 11.52 13.10
CA ALA A 463 -8.67 12.38 13.47
C ALA A 463 -9.80 11.62 14.19
N ASP A 464 -10.01 10.35 13.88
CA ASP A 464 -11.06 9.53 14.50
C ASP A 464 -10.59 8.92 15.83
N VAL A 465 -9.29 8.65 15.99
CA VAL A 465 -8.69 8.29 17.29
C VAL A 465 -8.99 9.36 18.36
N LEU A 466 -8.99 10.63 17.96
CA LEU A 466 -9.16 11.80 18.83
C LEU A 466 -10.63 12.17 19.10
N ARG A 467 -11.59 11.46 18.50
CA ARG A 467 -13.02 11.77 18.62
C ARG A 467 -13.68 10.98 19.74
N ASN A 468 -14.76 11.54 20.29
CA ASN A 468 -15.70 10.86 21.17
C ASN A 468 -15.05 10.12 22.34
N ASN A 469 -13.96 10.67 22.91
CA ASN A 469 -13.22 10.07 24.03
C ASN A 469 -12.64 8.67 23.73
N TRP A 470 -12.59 8.26 22.45
CA TRP A 470 -12.30 6.87 22.09
C TRP A 470 -10.91 6.41 22.54
N PHE A 471 -9.89 7.25 22.37
CA PHE A 471 -8.53 6.91 22.76
C PHE A 471 -8.41 6.51 24.24
N PHE A 472 -9.12 7.19 25.14
CA PHE A 472 -9.11 6.84 26.56
C PHE A 472 -9.84 5.51 26.82
N LEU A 473 -10.99 5.30 26.18
CA LEU A 473 -11.72 4.02 26.24
C LEU A 473 -10.85 2.86 25.72
N PHE A 474 -10.09 3.10 24.66
CA PHE A 474 -9.12 2.15 24.14
C PHE A 474 -8.01 1.85 25.15
N VAL A 475 -7.39 2.87 25.75
CA VAL A 475 -6.33 2.69 26.77
C VAL A 475 -6.87 1.93 27.98
N ASP A 476 -8.08 2.25 28.43
CA ASP A 476 -8.72 1.59 29.56
C ASP A 476 -9.06 0.11 29.23
N ALA A 477 -9.59 -0.16 28.03
CA ALA A 477 -9.82 -1.53 27.55
C ALA A 477 -8.53 -2.35 27.46
N MET A 478 -7.42 -1.76 26.99
CA MET A 478 -6.11 -2.45 26.95
C MET A 478 -5.59 -2.77 28.36
N LYS A 479 -5.77 -1.86 29.32
CA LYS A 479 -5.41 -2.10 30.73
C LYS A 479 -6.27 -3.20 31.35
N GLU A 480 -7.57 -3.21 31.09
CA GLU A 480 -8.49 -4.24 31.59
C GLU A 480 -8.13 -5.64 31.05
N MET A 481 -7.77 -5.71 29.76
CA MET A 481 -7.29 -6.93 29.13
C MET A 481 -5.85 -7.31 29.52
N LYS A 482 -5.15 -6.46 30.29
CA LYS A 482 -3.73 -6.62 30.67
C LYS A 482 -2.80 -6.69 29.46
N ILE A 483 -3.11 -5.96 28.40
CA ILE A 483 -2.34 -5.96 27.15
C ILE A 483 -1.43 -4.73 27.14
N PRO A 484 -0.10 -4.91 27.13
CA PRO A 484 0.83 -3.81 27.04
C PRO A 484 0.78 -3.19 25.63
N VAL A 485 0.67 -1.86 25.59
CA VAL A 485 0.67 -1.07 24.36
C VAL A 485 2.00 -0.34 24.23
N PHE A 486 2.68 -0.54 23.11
CA PHE A 486 3.97 0.06 22.78
C PHE A 486 3.86 0.98 21.57
N GLY A 487 4.86 1.84 21.38
CA GLY A 487 4.99 2.66 20.17
C GLY A 487 4.53 4.11 20.30
N PHE A 488 4.00 4.53 21.46
CA PHE A 488 3.60 5.94 21.69
C PHE A 488 4.73 6.94 21.43
N GLU A 489 5.96 6.60 21.81
CA GLU A 489 7.14 7.47 21.64
C GLU A 489 7.59 7.60 20.17
N ALA A 490 7.26 6.62 19.33
CA ALA A 490 7.66 6.58 17.92
C ALA A 490 6.71 7.36 16.99
N LEU A 491 5.56 7.80 17.50
CA LEU A 491 4.58 8.59 16.75
C LEU A 491 5.13 9.99 16.51
N LYS A 492 4.95 10.52 15.29
CA LYS A 492 5.43 11.85 14.90
C LYS A 492 4.32 12.88 14.94
N ASN A 493 3.25 12.64 14.18
CA ASN A 493 2.12 13.56 14.09
C ASN A 493 1.08 13.30 15.19
N PHE A 494 1.06 12.09 15.76
CA PHE A 494 0.06 11.66 16.72
C PHE A 494 0.65 11.34 18.10
N ARG A 495 1.49 12.23 18.64
CA ARG A 495 2.07 12.05 19.98
C ARG A 495 1.00 12.31 21.04
N PHE A 496 0.34 11.29 21.56
CA PHE A 496 -0.77 11.46 22.50
C PHE A 496 -0.31 11.62 23.95
N ASN A 497 -0.96 12.51 24.70
CA ASN A 497 -0.90 12.49 26.15
C ASN A 497 -2.04 11.61 26.70
N THR A 498 -1.71 10.67 27.58
CA THR A 498 -2.67 9.73 28.19
C THR A 498 -3.33 10.27 29.45
N ALA A 499 -2.93 11.46 29.93
CA ALA A 499 -3.57 12.13 31.05
C ALA A 499 -4.88 12.81 30.64
N ARG A 500 -5.89 12.72 31.51
CA ARG A 500 -7.15 13.47 31.37
C ARG A 500 -6.93 14.93 31.80
N PRO A 501 -7.67 15.90 31.21
CA PRO A 501 -7.56 17.29 31.59
C PRO A 501 -8.09 17.55 33.01
N THR A 502 -7.32 18.25 33.83
CA THR A 502 -7.77 18.81 35.11
C THR A 502 -7.90 20.33 34.98
N THR A 503 -9.02 20.90 35.45
CA THR A 503 -9.32 22.33 35.26
C THR A 503 -9.39 23.04 36.61
N HIS A 504 -8.61 24.09 36.81
CA HIS A 504 -8.66 24.93 37.99
C HIS A 504 -9.23 26.30 37.62
N ILE A 505 -10.33 26.70 38.25
CA ILE A 505 -11.02 27.97 37.98
C ILE A 505 -11.04 28.82 39.25
N HIS A 506 -10.48 30.03 39.15
CA HIS A 506 -10.57 31.03 40.20
C HIS A 506 -11.31 32.26 39.67
N VAL A 507 -12.46 32.57 40.27
CA VAL A 507 -13.29 33.69 39.82
C VAL A 507 -13.21 34.84 40.81
N SER A 508 -12.86 36.01 40.29
CA SER A 508 -12.79 37.27 41.03
C SER A 508 -13.76 38.30 40.46
N SER A 509 -14.27 39.20 41.31
CA SER A 509 -15.34 40.13 40.95
C SER A 509 -14.84 41.58 40.85
N GLY A 510 -15.08 42.22 39.71
CA GLY A 510 -14.86 43.64 39.45
C GLY A 510 -16.18 44.45 39.45
N LEU A 511 -16.08 45.77 39.23
CA LEU A 511 -17.25 46.67 39.26
C LEU A 511 -18.30 46.33 38.18
N ASP A 512 -17.88 46.01 36.94
CA ASP A 512 -18.79 45.69 35.82
C ASP A 512 -18.51 44.34 35.13
N TRP A 513 -17.57 43.55 35.66
CA TRP A 513 -17.13 42.28 35.06
C TRP A 513 -16.66 41.27 36.10
N PHE A 514 -16.55 40.01 35.68
CA PHE A 514 -15.87 38.93 36.41
C PHE A 514 -14.56 38.58 35.72
N ASP A 515 -13.51 38.39 36.50
CA ASP A 515 -12.21 37.90 36.05
C ASP A 515 -12.05 36.44 36.50
N ALA A 516 -12.19 35.50 35.56
CA ALA A 516 -12.00 34.07 35.75
C ALA A 516 -10.60 33.66 35.29
N LYS A 517 -9.73 33.31 36.23
CA LYS A 517 -8.45 32.67 35.94
C LYS A 517 -8.68 31.18 35.72
N VAL A 518 -8.28 30.67 34.56
CA VAL A 518 -8.48 29.26 34.20
C VAL A 518 -7.14 28.61 33.88
N GLU A 519 -6.81 27.56 34.62
CA GLU A 519 -5.61 26.75 34.41
C GLU A 519 -6.03 25.33 34.04
N ILE A 520 -5.56 24.83 32.89
CA ILE A 520 -5.85 23.47 32.42
C ILE A 520 -4.55 22.69 32.36
N GLU A 521 -4.52 21.54 33.02
CA GLU A 521 -3.34 20.68 33.10
C GLU A 521 -3.62 19.28 32.54
N PHE A 522 -2.64 18.72 31.84
CA PHE A 522 -2.63 17.35 31.34
C PHE A 522 -1.45 16.61 31.97
N GLY A 523 -1.66 16.10 33.18
CA GLY A 523 -0.59 15.51 33.99
C GLY A 523 0.38 16.57 34.48
N LYS A 524 1.51 16.77 33.78
CA LYS A 524 2.53 17.79 34.13
C LYS A 524 2.53 19.00 33.20
N GLU A 525 1.85 18.89 32.06
CA GLU A 525 1.84 19.90 31.02
C GLU A 525 0.66 20.85 31.22
N ARG A 526 0.89 22.15 30.98
CA ARG A 526 -0.13 23.20 31.13
C ARG A 526 -0.52 23.75 29.76
N VAL A 527 -1.80 24.08 29.61
CA VAL A 527 -2.35 24.63 28.36
C VAL A 527 -2.94 26.01 28.59
N GLY A 528 -2.61 26.94 27.69
CA GLY A 528 -3.15 28.28 27.70
C GLY A 528 -4.57 28.37 27.12
N ILE A 529 -5.33 29.37 27.57
CA ILE A 529 -6.71 29.61 27.13
C ILE A 529 -6.77 29.91 25.62
N ALA A 530 -5.74 30.56 25.06
CA ALA A 530 -5.68 30.85 23.63
C ALA A 530 -5.73 29.57 22.77
N ASP A 531 -5.02 28.53 23.18
CA ASP A 531 -4.95 27.27 22.43
C ASP A 531 -6.28 26.50 22.53
N ILE A 532 -6.91 26.52 23.70
CA ILE A 532 -8.26 25.96 23.91
C ILE A 532 -9.30 26.71 23.07
N LYS A 533 -9.29 28.04 23.07
CA LYS A 533 -10.20 28.85 22.23
C LYS A 533 -9.98 28.56 20.75
N LYS A 534 -8.74 28.40 20.32
CA LYS A 534 -8.41 28.04 18.93
C LYS A 534 -8.93 26.65 18.58
N ALA A 535 -8.75 25.67 19.45
CA ALA A 535 -9.29 24.32 19.28
C ALA A 535 -10.83 24.34 19.18
N LEU A 536 -11.50 25.04 20.10
CA LEU A 536 -12.96 25.20 20.10
C LEU A 536 -13.48 25.89 18.84
N ALA A 537 -12.83 26.98 18.38
CA ALA A 537 -13.18 27.67 17.15
C ALA A 537 -13.01 26.77 15.90
N GLY A 538 -11.96 25.94 15.90
CA GLY A 538 -11.70 24.94 14.88
C GLY A 538 -12.54 23.66 14.98
N LYS A 539 -13.44 23.55 15.99
CA LYS A 539 -14.18 22.32 16.33
C LYS A 539 -13.25 21.10 16.51
N GLN A 540 -12.06 21.32 17.05
CA GLN A 540 -11.07 20.29 17.36
C GLN A 540 -11.30 19.76 18.77
N SER A 541 -11.24 18.43 18.93
CA SER A 541 -11.35 17.73 20.21
C SER A 541 -9.99 17.51 20.89
N PHE A 542 -8.97 18.29 20.53
CA PHE A 542 -7.62 18.16 21.05
C PHE A 542 -6.86 19.49 20.97
N VAL A 543 -5.78 19.57 21.72
CA VAL A 543 -4.90 20.74 21.83
C VAL A 543 -3.44 20.28 21.91
N GLN A 544 -2.55 21.00 21.23
CA GLN A 544 -1.11 20.73 21.30
C GLN A 544 -0.53 21.30 22.60
N LEU A 545 0.20 20.45 23.34
CA LEU A 545 0.87 20.78 24.60
C LEU A 545 2.29 21.33 24.36
N GLY A 546 2.90 21.87 25.41
CA GLY A 546 4.25 22.48 25.34
C GLY A 546 5.36 21.50 24.94
N ASP A 547 5.23 20.23 25.31
CA ASP A 547 6.13 19.13 24.95
C ASP A 547 5.91 18.58 23.51
N GLY A 548 4.94 19.15 22.78
CA GLY A 548 4.54 18.78 21.44
C GLY A 548 3.59 17.58 21.37
N THR A 549 3.11 17.06 22.51
CA THR A 549 2.05 16.03 22.53
C THR A 549 0.66 16.65 22.32
N LEU A 550 -0.34 15.82 22.04
CA LEU A 550 -1.73 16.19 21.84
C LEU A 550 -2.51 15.79 23.10
N GLY A 551 -3.03 16.79 23.82
CA GLY A 551 -4.00 16.62 24.89
C GLY A 551 -5.40 16.49 24.30
N ILE A 552 -6.08 15.39 24.60
CA ILE A 552 -7.44 15.12 24.13
C ILE A 552 -8.44 15.82 25.06
N LEU A 553 -9.40 16.54 24.48
CA LEU A 553 -10.50 17.20 25.18
C LEU A 553 -11.75 16.32 25.07
N PRO A 554 -12.16 15.62 26.16
CA PRO A 554 -13.37 14.80 26.12
C PRO A 554 -14.62 15.63 25.81
N ASP A 555 -15.62 15.03 25.16
CA ASP A 555 -16.85 15.74 24.79
C ASP A 555 -17.60 16.30 26.00
N GLU A 556 -17.57 15.59 27.13
CA GLU A 556 -18.19 16.06 28.39
C GLU A 556 -17.47 17.29 28.93
N TRP A 557 -16.14 17.30 28.88
CA TRP A 557 -15.33 18.47 29.22
C TRP A 557 -15.64 19.65 28.29
N LEU A 558 -15.71 19.41 26.97
CA LEU A 558 -16.07 20.44 26.00
C LEU A 558 -17.46 21.01 26.26
N LYS A 559 -18.47 20.16 26.52
CA LYS A 559 -19.82 20.62 26.85
C LYS A 559 -19.84 21.50 28.10
N LYS A 560 -19.10 21.11 29.14
CA LYS A 560 -19.03 21.82 30.42
C LYS A 560 -18.39 23.20 30.28
N TYR A 561 -17.26 23.31 29.59
CA TYR A 561 -16.46 24.55 29.59
C TYR A 561 -16.58 25.40 28.31
N ALA A 562 -17.18 24.89 27.22
CA ALA A 562 -17.26 25.64 25.96
C ALA A 562 -18.00 26.97 26.10
N LEU A 563 -19.04 27.05 26.94
CA LEU A 563 -19.78 28.30 27.14
C LEU A 563 -18.89 29.37 27.79
N LEU A 564 -18.13 29.00 28.82
CA LEU A 564 -17.16 29.88 29.50
C LEU A 564 -16.14 30.47 28.51
N PHE A 565 -15.54 29.62 27.66
CA PHE A 565 -14.56 30.06 26.67
C PHE A 565 -15.16 30.86 25.52
N LYS A 566 -16.46 30.68 25.23
CA LYS A 566 -17.16 31.41 24.16
C LYS A 566 -17.58 32.82 24.60
N VAL A 567 -18.01 32.99 25.85
CA VAL A 567 -18.48 34.28 26.36
C VAL A 567 -17.39 35.10 27.04
N GLY A 568 -16.33 34.46 27.55
CA GLY A 568 -15.21 35.16 28.16
C GLY A 568 -14.26 35.75 27.13
N ASP A 569 -13.94 37.04 27.25
CA ASP A 569 -12.93 37.71 26.43
C ASP A 569 -11.55 37.66 27.10
N GLY A 570 -10.48 37.53 26.32
CA GLY A 570 -9.12 37.38 26.84
C GLY A 570 -8.26 36.37 26.07
N ARG A 571 -6.95 36.62 26.05
CA ARG A 571 -5.93 35.83 25.31
C ARG A 571 -4.87 35.14 26.19
N SER A 572 -4.80 35.45 27.48
CA SER A 572 -3.85 34.85 28.43
C SER A 572 -4.56 33.84 29.35
N ASP A 573 -4.08 33.66 30.57
CA ASP A 573 -4.65 32.85 31.67
C ASP A 573 -5.92 33.42 32.32
N LYS A 574 -6.39 34.60 31.89
CA LYS A 574 -7.56 35.28 32.44
C LYS A 574 -8.63 35.48 31.40
N LEU A 575 -9.85 35.09 31.73
CA LEU A 575 -11.07 35.37 30.99
C LEU A 575 -11.86 36.46 31.71
N ARG A 576 -12.25 37.48 30.97
CA ARG A 576 -13.13 38.54 31.44
C ARG A 576 -14.55 38.26 30.94
N LEU A 577 -15.48 38.11 31.88
CA LEU A 577 -16.89 37.87 31.60
C LEU A 577 -17.72 39.08 31.99
N SER A 578 -18.70 39.44 31.16
CA SER A 578 -19.72 40.43 31.56
C SER A 578 -20.57 39.88 32.71
N LYS A 579 -21.05 40.76 33.60
CA LYS A 579 -21.99 40.38 34.67
C LYS A 579 -23.27 39.71 34.16
N TYR A 580 -23.68 39.97 32.91
CA TYR A 580 -24.82 39.29 32.28
C TYR A 580 -24.62 37.78 32.07
N HIS A 581 -23.38 37.28 32.18
CA HIS A 581 -23.04 35.86 32.06
C HIS A 581 -22.86 35.17 33.43
N MET A 582 -23.39 35.74 34.52
CA MET A 582 -23.34 35.14 35.86
C MET A 582 -23.84 33.69 35.88
N SER A 583 -24.89 33.38 35.13
CA SER A 583 -25.45 32.02 35.04
C SER A 583 -24.44 30.97 34.59
N VAL A 584 -23.44 31.34 33.79
CA VAL A 584 -22.37 30.44 33.32
C VAL A 584 -21.44 30.05 34.47
N ILE A 585 -21.16 31.01 35.37
CA ILE A 585 -20.31 30.80 36.55
C ILE A 585 -21.06 29.94 37.57
N ASP A 586 -22.35 30.22 37.79
CA ASP A 586 -23.20 29.44 38.69
C ASP A 586 -23.36 27.98 38.23
N GLU A 587 -23.60 27.75 36.94
CA GLU A 587 -23.71 26.40 36.37
C GLU A 587 -22.42 25.59 36.57
N LEU A 588 -21.25 26.21 36.38
CA LEU A 588 -19.96 25.56 36.61
C LEU A 588 -19.73 25.24 38.09
N TYR A 589 -20.10 26.15 38.99
CA TYR A 589 -19.95 25.93 40.43
C TYR A 589 -20.85 24.81 40.95
N GLU A 590 -22.11 24.76 40.48
CA GLU A 590 -23.10 23.76 40.91
C GLU A 590 -22.77 22.37 40.38
N ASN A 591 -22.30 22.29 39.13
CA ASN A 591 -21.89 21.03 38.50
C ASN A 591 -20.41 20.71 38.71
N ARG A 592 -19.82 21.17 39.82
CA ARG A 592 -18.41 20.88 40.12
C ARG A 592 -18.22 19.44 40.53
N ASP A 593 -17.22 18.80 39.93
CA ASP A 593 -16.66 17.57 40.44
C ASP A 593 -15.33 17.94 41.10
N GLU A 594 -15.23 17.76 42.42
CA GLU A 594 -14.03 18.15 43.19
C GLU A 594 -12.77 17.37 42.78
N THR A 595 -12.93 16.23 42.09
CA THR A 595 -11.80 15.43 41.59
C THR A 595 -11.22 15.93 40.27
N GLU A 596 -12.05 16.54 39.42
CA GLU A 596 -11.66 17.03 38.09
C GLU A 596 -11.53 18.56 38.02
N MET A 597 -12.18 19.27 38.94
CA MET A 597 -12.25 20.71 38.96
C MET A 597 -12.17 21.30 40.37
N SER A 598 -11.23 22.21 40.57
CA SER A 598 -11.25 23.11 41.72
C SER A 598 -11.87 24.45 41.32
N PHE A 599 -12.72 24.98 42.19
CA PHE A 599 -13.45 26.22 41.93
C PHE A 599 -13.41 27.10 43.17
N ALA A 600 -12.89 28.32 43.03
CA ALA A 600 -12.80 29.31 44.10
C ALA A 600 -13.51 30.60 43.71
N LEU A 601 -14.29 31.14 44.65
CA LEU A 601 -15.03 32.39 44.55
C LEU A 601 -14.47 33.40 45.56
N ASP A 602 -14.33 34.66 45.16
CA ASP A 602 -14.02 35.73 46.11
C ASP A 602 -15.15 35.90 47.15
N GLU A 603 -14.82 36.38 48.35
CA GLU A 603 -15.76 36.56 49.49
C GLU A 603 -17.01 37.39 49.13
N LYS A 604 -16.86 38.39 48.25
CA LYS A 604 -17.98 39.21 47.75
C LYS A 604 -19.01 38.41 46.95
N TYR A 605 -18.57 37.36 46.25
CA TYR A 605 -19.43 36.49 45.45
C TYR A 605 -20.18 35.49 46.32
N GLU A 606 -19.51 34.89 47.31
CA GLU A 606 -20.20 34.01 48.27
C GLU A 606 -21.33 34.75 48.99
N ARG A 607 -21.11 36.01 49.40
CA ARG A 607 -22.16 36.87 50.00
C ARG A 607 -23.36 37.11 49.07
N LEU A 608 -23.15 37.17 47.76
CA LEU A 608 -24.23 37.32 46.77
C LEU A 608 -25.04 36.03 46.61
N LYS A 609 -24.38 34.86 46.73
CA LYS A 609 -25.04 33.56 46.60
C LYS A 609 -25.79 33.16 47.88
N GLU A 610 -25.32 33.59 49.04
CA GLU A 610 -25.99 33.45 50.34
C GLU A 610 -27.23 34.37 50.50
N PHE A 611 -27.58 35.14 49.47
CA PHE A 611 -28.71 36.07 49.45
C PHE A 611 -30.04 35.36 49.73
N LYS A 612 -30.49 35.39 50.99
CA LYS A 612 -31.85 35.00 51.40
C LYS A 612 -32.55 36.04 52.29
N ASN A 613 -31.81 36.94 52.96
CA ASN A 613 -32.40 37.93 53.88
C ASN A 613 -31.67 39.28 53.77
N ILE A 614 -32.43 40.37 53.58
CA ILE A 614 -31.91 41.74 53.70
C ILE A 614 -31.74 42.02 55.20
N PRO A 615 -30.56 42.44 55.66
CA PRO A 615 -30.35 42.74 57.07
C PRO A 615 -31.25 43.91 57.51
N GLU A 616 -31.94 43.75 58.64
CA GLU A 616 -32.77 44.80 59.21
C GLU A 616 -31.90 45.92 59.77
N VAL A 617 -31.79 47.01 59.02
CA VAL A 617 -31.12 48.24 59.48
C VAL A 617 -32.18 49.19 60.05
N PRO A 618 -32.00 49.70 61.29
CA PRO A 618 -32.92 50.66 61.86
C PRO A 618 -32.87 51.98 61.07
N ALA A 619 -34.04 52.53 60.75
CA ALA A 619 -34.13 53.84 60.11
C ALA A 619 -33.62 54.95 61.05
N PRO A 620 -33.07 56.06 60.51
CA PRO A 620 -32.65 57.20 61.33
C PRO A 620 -33.80 57.72 62.20
N ALA A 621 -33.49 58.07 63.45
CA ALA A 621 -34.50 58.43 64.47
C ALA A 621 -35.42 59.58 64.03
N GLU A 622 -34.89 60.49 63.21
CA GLU A 622 -35.59 61.66 62.67
C GLU A 622 -36.74 61.30 61.72
N VAL A 623 -36.64 60.17 61.00
CA VAL A 623 -37.62 59.75 59.99
C VAL A 623 -38.34 58.46 60.34
N ALA A 624 -37.84 57.70 61.31
CA ALA A 624 -38.39 56.39 61.72
C ALA A 624 -39.89 56.43 62.07
N HIS A 625 -40.39 57.55 62.59
CA HIS A 625 -41.80 57.72 62.98
C HIS A 625 -42.74 58.07 61.81
N ILE A 626 -42.19 58.42 60.64
CA ILE A 626 -42.95 58.85 59.44
C ILE A 626 -42.92 57.75 58.37
N LEU A 627 -41.88 56.92 58.35
CA LEU A 627 -41.71 55.85 57.36
C LEU A 627 -42.78 54.76 57.51
N ARG A 628 -43.46 54.47 56.39
CA ARG A 628 -44.37 53.32 56.30
C ARG A 628 -43.57 52.01 56.20
N PRO A 629 -44.13 50.85 56.56
CA PRO A 629 -43.43 49.57 56.52
C PRO A 629 -42.73 49.27 55.20
N TYR A 630 -43.36 49.58 54.06
CA TYR A 630 -42.74 49.37 52.74
C TYR A 630 -41.56 50.33 52.46
N GLN A 631 -41.59 51.54 53.02
CA GLN A 631 -40.50 52.50 52.89
C GLN A 631 -39.32 52.10 53.78
N LEU A 632 -39.59 51.53 54.95
CA LEU A 632 -38.55 50.93 55.77
C LEU A 632 -37.85 49.77 55.03
N SER A 633 -38.62 48.89 54.37
CA SER A 633 -38.04 47.83 53.53
C SER A 633 -37.26 48.39 52.34
N GLY A 634 -37.74 49.47 51.72
CA GLY A 634 -37.02 50.16 50.64
C GLY A 634 -35.71 50.80 51.09
N PHE A 635 -35.68 51.41 52.28
CA PHE A 635 -34.45 51.94 52.89
C PHE A 635 -33.44 50.84 53.21
N GLN A 636 -33.89 49.73 53.81
CA GLN A 636 -33.04 48.57 54.09
C GLN A 636 -32.45 47.99 52.79
N TRP A 637 -33.25 47.97 51.72
CA TRP A 637 -32.80 47.54 50.40
C TRP A 637 -31.74 48.47 49.80
N LEU A 638 -31.93 49.80 49.88
CA LEU A 638 -30.93 50.77 49.42
C LEU A 638 -29.63 50.68 50.20
N ASN A 639 -29.68 50.52 51.52
CA ASN A 639 -28.49 50.44 52.34
C ASN A 639 -27.68 49.17 52.02
N TYR A 640 -28.39 48.04 51.80
CA TYR A 640 -27.77 46.83 51.31
C TYR A 640 -27.12 47.02 49.92
N LEU A 641 -27.85 47.63 48.97
CA LEU A 641 -27.31 47.92 47.63
C LEU A 641 -26.04 48.78 47.70
N ASN A 642 -26.01 49.77 48.58
CA ASN A 642 -24.83 50.57 48.85
C ASN A 642 -23.67 49.73 49.43
N ASP A 643 -23.94 48.85 50.41
CA ASP A 643 -22.93 47.98 51.02
C ASP A 643 -22.30 46.99 50.01
N VAL A 644 -23.09 46.47 49.06
CA VAL A 644 -22.57 45.60 47.98
C VAL A 644 -22.05 46.38 46.76
N GLY A 645 -22.13 47.72 46.79
CA GLY A 645 -21.64 48.61 45.74
C GLY A 645 -22.44 48.57 44.44
N TRP A 646 -23.75 48.30 44.53
CA TRP A 646 -24.66 48.16 43.38
C TRP A 646 -25.65 49.33 43.34
N GLY A 647 -26.06 49.71 42.13
CA GLY A 647 -27.14 50.68 41.93
C GLY A 647 -28.52 50.03 42.06
N GLY A 648 -29.52 50.81 42.49
CA GLY A 648 -30.92 50.41 42.51
C GLY A 648 -31.83 51.53 42.02
N ILE A 649 -32.99 51.14 41.49
CA ILE A 649 -34.06 52.06 41.11
C ILE A 649 -35.26 51.72 41.99
N LEU A 650 -35.75 52.70 42.75
CA LEU A 650 -37.01 52.60 43.47
C LEU A 650 -38.16 53.09 42.57
N ALA A 651 -39.32 52.46 42.70
CA ALA A 651 -40.53 52.92 42.02
C ALA A 651 -41.02 54.26 42.62
N ASP A 652 -41.69 55.06 41.79
CA ASP A 652 -42.06 56.46 42.06
C ASP A 652 -42.91 56.66 43.33
N ASP A 653 -43.77 55.69 43.68
CA ASP A 653 -44.63 55.73 44.88
C ASP A 653 -43.88 55.49 46.21
N MET A 654 -42.56 55.29 46.18
CA MET A 654 -41.77 54.97 47.38
C MET A 654 -41.47 56.19 48.25
N GLY A 655 -41.30 57.39 47.67
CA GLY A 655 -41.06 58.64 48.42
C GLY A 655 -39.88 58.59 49.40
N LEU A 656 -38.82 57.86 49.05
CA LEU A 656 -37.61 57.59 49.84
C LEU A 656 -36.40 58.36 49.31
#